data_AF-A0ABD5X6V1-F1
#
_entry.id   AF-A0ABD5X6V1-F1
#
_cell.length_a   1.000
_cell.length_b   1.000
_cell.length_c   1.000
_cell.angle_alpha   90.00
_cell.angle_beta   90.00
_cell.angle_gamma   90.00
#
_symmetry.space_group_name_H-M   'P 1'
#
loop_
_entity.id
_entity.type
_entity.pdbx_description
1 polymer ?
#
loop_
_entity_poly.entity_id
_entity_poly.type
_entity_poly.pdbx_seq_one_letter_code
_entity_poly.pdbx_strand_id
1 'polypeptide(L)'
;MNGRGNANSLLQDLLVGWYIARGQATDLWRRNDSRRQRVIYGLLALLVFPTVLLLIRGGHSLGVRSRTGIDIEIIAVTRNLLVPGLIAFAILGGLGGAQSLARDPVQSVLLTSAPTRAIVVGKFLYFLGVWLTPMGFLFVPVLAFAIGARSPLFPVAVFVFIIPVLVLTLLIGHTLAYLLWVGIEQLGLPEYARRLLTASLSLLLFVLALTGGFLSGQASATADELPTADPVTPLGWYADLLFVGSPLGGSLGIRPLFAAALVLVSIPLVFAVQVRIAPKFWYASPSRSRGVDDSSVSGDAPDFETPPSGTIGRLGGLTARSQLLRVARGYVTGALRRPDQYVYLLYYSMPILAVILPVALESPAALPPAIGATLVIGGVWVAGALFCLNPLGTEGAMLSQLVLSNTPGKTFVHAKLLIGSCLGLGITLFGIALYVITGPFVTPAFVLVVTPLVGGVVIASSAFALGIGSALPKFETSEVFDSVETLVPSVVAALVHGTTTLLLTGTAVALAALVTAADSPVSLTKQGLALGVFSLVVVVIIDGSRRYAVARLESYGREQTGVGRVFTIYAAAILSLMAVVLGQSVGLSVALVVGLDRPVGLLLPILFVAEYVGYVLVALGFLYVTRRGVAYLDIAWPSKRDIGIIAGGVLASVGVWVLASVLITGLGLPVADHPLFSAEDGDPWLLLVLVPLMLFVNAPVEELLYRNVIQKYVQEWFSPRIAVGVASAIFALAHLPAYFDSNLPSVAVTLSLLFVISCLWGVIYVRTASVLIVSVVHGLYNALLVSSSYIMTVT
;
A
#
# COMPACT_ATOMS: atom_id res chain seq x y z
N MET A 1 -58.35 -6.91 17.38
CA MET A 1 -57.50 -7.38 18.49
C MET A 1 -56.17 -6.65 18.39
N ASN A 2 -55.98 -5.68 19.29
CA ASN A 2 -54.98 -4.63 19.22
C ASN A 2 -53.75 -4.94 20.08
N GLY A 3 -52.57 -4.50 19.63
CA GLY A 3 -51.63 -3.79 20.52
C GLY A 3 -50.41 -4.51 21.11
N ARG A 4 -50.22 -5.83 20.95
CA ARG A 4 -49.05 -6.53 21.55
C ARG A 4 -48.02 -7.11 20.56
N GLY A 5 -48.15 -6.86 19.26
CA GLY A 5 -47.33 -7.51 18.21
C GLY A 5 -46.04 -6.80 17.74
N ASN A 6 -45.81 -5.53 18.08
CA ASN A 6 -44.74 -4.74 17.44
C ASN A 6 -43.35 -4.81 18.10
N ALA A 7 -43.25 -5.05 19.41
CA ALA A 7 -41.94 -5.16 20.06
C ALA A 7 -41.25 -6.49 19.72
N ASN A 8 -42.01 -7.58 19.63
CA ASN A 8 -41.49 -8.90 19.27
C ASN A 8 -41.03 -8.99 17.81
N SER A 9 -41.62 -8.20 16.90
CA SER A 9 -41.23 -8.20 15.49
C SER A 9 -39.90 -7.48 15.25
N LEU A 10 -39.68 -6.33 15.90
CA LEU A 10 -38.44 -5.55 15.81
C LEU A 10 -37.23 -6.29 16.39
N LEU A 11 -37.41 -6.95 17.54
CA LEU A 11 -36.38 -7.76 18.18
C LEU A 11 -36.01 -8.97 17.30
N GLN A 12 -36.99 -9.62 16.67
CA GLN A 12 -36.75 -10.69 15.70
C GLN A 12 -35.99 -10.16 14.47
N ASP A 13 -36.35 -8.99 13.94
CA ASP A 13 -35.65 -8.40 12.80
C ASP A 13 -34.19 -8.05 13.13
N LEU A 14 -33.93 -7.55 14.34
CA LEU A 14 -32.58 -7.29 14.85
C LEU A 14 -31.77 -8.58 14.97
N LEU A 15 -32.35 -9.66 15.49
CA LEU A 15 -31.68 -10.96 15.61
C LEU A 15 -31.36 -11.56 14.25
N VAL A 16 -32.33 -11.59 13.34
CA VAL A 16 -32.12 -12.08 11.97
C VAL A 16 -31.09 -11.20 11.25
N GLY A 17 -31.20 -9.88 11.38
CA GLY A 17 -30.23 -8.93 10.84
C GLY A 17 -28.81 -9.17 11.36
N TRP A 18 -28.64 -9.43 12.66
CA TRP A 18 -27.34 -9.77 13.25
C TRP A 18 -26.73 -11.03 12.62
N TYR A 19 -27.51 -12.09 12.38
CA TYR A 19 -27.01 -13.29 11.70
C TYR A 19 -26.55 -13.01 10.27
N ILE A 20 -27.31 -12.20 9.53
CA ILE A 20 -26.94 -11.75 8.18
C ILE A 20 -25.61 -10.99 8.25
N ALA A 21 -25.50 -10.04 9.18
CA ALA A 21 -24.30 -9.21 9.35
C ALA A 21 -23.05 -10.05 9.65
N ARG A 22 -23.18 -10.97 10.62
CA ARG A 22 -22.12 -11.89 11.03
C ARG A 22 -21.70 -12.82 9.90
N GLY A 23 -22.66 -13.36 9.14
CA GLY A 23 -22.38 -14.22 8.00
C GLY A 23 -21.53 -13.51 6.95
N GLN A 24 -21.89 -12.27 6.61
CA GLN A 24 -21.15 -11.46 5.63
C GLN A 24 -19.77 -11.05 6.12
N ALA A 25 -19.63 -10.65 7.38
CA ALA A 25 -18.33 -10.36 7.98
C ALA A 25 -17.40 -11.59 7.96
N THR A 26 -17.95 -12.77 8.23
CA THR A 26 -17.19 -14.04 8.22
C THR A 26 -16.77 -14.42 6.81
N ASP A 27 -17.65 -14.27 5.82
CA ASP A 27 -17.36 -14.52 4.41
C ASP A 27 -16.25 -13.59 3.89
N LEU A 28 -16.34 -12.28 4.18
CA LEU A 28 -15.32 -11.30 3.82
C LEU A 28 -13.93 -11.69 4.34
N TRP A 29 -13.87 -12.21 5.57
CA TRP A 29 -12.61 -12.62 6.19
C TRP A 29 -12.04 -13.90 5.55
N ARG A 30 -12.90 -14.89 5.28
CA ARG A 30 -12.48 -16.17 4.67
C ARG A 30 -11.99 -16.02 3.23
N ARG A 31 -12.59 -15.12 2.44
CA ARG A 31 -12.17 -14.86 1.05
C ARG A 31 -10.77 -14.25 0.94
N ASN A 32 -10.26 -13.59 1.99
CA ASN A 32 -9.00 -12.85 1.97
C ASN A 32 -7.84 -13.53 2.72
N ASP A 33 -7.90 -14.85 2.98
CA ASP A 33 -6.95 -15.57 3.86
C ASP A 33 -5.79 -16.31 3.14
N SER A 34 -5.21 -15.74 2.07
CA SER A 34 -4.00 -16.34 1.49
C SER A 34 -2.75 -16.03 2.34
N ARG A 35 -1.74 -16.94 2.34
CA ARG A 35 -0.46 -16.71 3.05
C ARG A 35 0.24 -15.44 2.58
N ARG A 36 0.21 -15.16 1.28
CA ARG A 36 0.81 -13.97 0.68
C ARG A 36 0.10 -12.69 1.14
N GLN A 37 -1.23 -12.69 1.15
CA GLN A 37 -2.00 -11.55 1.68
C GLN A 37 -1.70 -11.32 3.16
N ARG A 38 -1.69 -12.37 3.99
CA ARG A 38 -1.34 -12.26 5.42
C ARG A 38 0.03 -11.63 5.66
N VAL A 39 1.05 -12.05 4.92
CA VAL A 39 2.40 -11.45 5.05
C VAL A 39 2.40 -10.01 4.56
N ILE A 40 1.72 -9.70 3.45
CA ILE A 40 1.63 -8.32 2.97
C ILE A 40 0.89 -7.43 3.98
N TYR A 41 -0.20 -7.89 4.58
CA TYR A 41 -0.89 -7.16 5.64
C TYR A 41 -0.01 -6.94 6.86
N GLY A 42 0.72 -7.97 7.30
CA GLY A 42 1.69 -7.85 8.40
C GLY A 42 2.78 -6.83 8.10
N LEU A 43 3.37 -6.90 6.90
CA LEU A 43 4.40 -5.94 6.46
C LEU A 43 3.85 -4.51 6.39
N LEU A 44 2.68 -4.30 5.75
CA LEU A 44 2.06 -2.98 5.67
C LEU A 44 1.72 -2.44 7.06
N ALA A 45 1.19 -3.29 7.96
CA ALA A 45 0.90 -2.89 9.33
C ALA A 45 2.16 -2.44 10.07
N LEU A 46 3.27 -3.19 9.95
CA LEU A 46 4.55 -2.82 10.56
C LEU A 46 5.11 -1.51 9.98
N LEU A 47 5.06 -1.34 8.65
CA LEU A 47 5.52 -0.11 7.99
C LEU A 47 4.71 1.13 8.41
N VAL A 48 3.41 0.98 8.62
CA VAL A 48 2.53 2.07 9.07
C VAL A 48 2.62 2.30 10.58
N PHE A 49 3.07 1.31 11.36
CA PHE A 49 3.09 1.33 12.82
C PHE A 49 3.77 2.57 13.45
N PRO A 50 4.94 3.04 12.98
CA PRO A 50 5.55 4.28 13.48
C PRO A 50 4.63 5.50 13.38
N THR A 51 3.91 5.64 12.26
CA THR A 51 2.97 6.75 12.04
C THR A 51 1.85 6.72 13.07
N VAL A 52 1.38 5.52 13.45
CA VAL A 52 0.36 5.33 14.49
C VAL A 52 0.87 5.83 15.83
N LEU A 53 2.10 5.46 16.18
CA LEU A 53 2.73 5.89 17.43
C LEU A 53 2.95 7.40 17.45
N LEU A 54 3.30 8.02 16.32
CA LEU A 54 3.36 9.48 16.19
C LEU A 54 2.00 10.13 16.44
N LEU A 55 0.91 9.57 15.89
CA LEU A 55 -0.45 10.06 16.15
C LEU A 55 -0.83 9.92 17.64
N ILE A 56 -0.46 8.82 18.28
CA ILE A 56 -0.67 8.59 19.72
C ILE A 56 0.09 9.62 20.56
N ARG A 57 1.39 9.81 20.29
CA ARG A 57 2.23 10.81 20.96
C ARG A 57 1.69 12.23 20.76
N GLY A 58 1.29 12.55 19.53
CA GLY A 58 0.67 13.83 19.18
C GLY A 58 -0.62 14.07 19.97
N GLY A 59 -1.50 13.07 20.02
CA GLY A 59 -2.73 13.11 20.82
C GLY A 59 -2.45 13.36 22.30
N HIS A 60 -1.56 12.58 22.92
CA HIS A 60 -1.18 12.74 24.32
C HIS A 60 -0.58 14.13 24.61
N SER A 61 0.36 14.59 23.78
CA SER A 61 0.98 15.93 23.90
C SER A 61 -0.05 17.05 23.81
N LEU A 62 -0.99 16.95 22.85
CA LEU A 62 -2.10 17.90 22.73
C LEU A 62 -2.99 17.86 23.99
N GLY A 63 -3.28 16.68 24.53
CA GLY A 63 -4.00 16.52 25.79
C GLY A 63 -3.32 17.22 26.96
N VAL A 64 -2.00 17.08 27.11
CA VAL A 64 -1.24 17.75 28.19
C VAL A 64 -1.32 19.27 28.06
N ARG A 65 -1.11 19.80 26.85
CA ARG A 65 -1.21 21.25 26.59
C ARG A 65 -2.62 21.81 26.84
N SER A 66 -3.66 21.01 26.58
CA SER A 66 -5.06 21.44 26.78
C SER A 66 -5.40 21.76 28.23
N ARG A 67 -4.64 21.24 29.19
CA ARG A 67 -4.86 21.49 30.64
C ARG A 67 -4.65 22.94 31.04
N THR A 68 -3.78 23.67 30.34
CA THR A 68 -3.42 25.07 30.63
C THR A 68 -4.12 26.06 29.70
N GLY A 69 -5.01 25.58 28.82
CA GLY A 69 -5.52 26.32 27.67
C GLY A 69 -4.58 26.18 26.47
N ILE A 70 -5.18 26.07 25.27
CA ILE A 70 -4.47 26.09 23.98
C ILE A 70 -5.11 27.20 23.15
N ASP A 71 -4.29 28.00 22.47
CA ASP A 71 -4.72 29.12 21.62
C ASP A 71 -5.40 28.69 20.30
N ILE A 72 -5.65 27.39 20.13
CA ILE A 72 -6.26 26.81 18.94
C ILE A 72 -7.73 26.55 19.25
N GLU A 73 -8.62 27.14 18.46
CA GLU A 73 -10.07 26.98 18.60
C GLU A 73 -10.57 25.63 18.05
N ILE A 74 -10.08 24.52 18.62
CA ILE A 74 -10.34 23.14 18.16
C ILE A 74 -11.83 22.84 18.03
N ILE A 75 -12.66 23.32 18.96
CA ILE A 75 -14.12 23.10 18.90
C ILE A 75 -14.73 23.85 17.74
N ALA A 76 -14.35 25.11 17.51
CA ALA A 76 -14.88 25.90 16.40
C ALA A 76 -14.53 25.26 15.06
N VAL A 77 -13.28 24.79 14.92
CA VAL A 77 -12.84 24.01 13.76
C VAL A 77 -13.65 22.73 13.61
N THR A 78 -13.86 21.98 14.69
CA THR A 78 -14.62 20.72 14.64
C THR A 78 -16.09 20.96 14.29
N ARG A 79 -16.71 22.05 14.76
CA ARG A 79 -18.09 22.44 14.40
C ARG A 79 -18.23 22.65 12.89
N ASN A 80 -17.25 23.30 12.27
CA ASN A 80 -17.24 23.57 10.84
C ASN A 80 -16.87 22.34 10.00
N LEU A 81 -15.99 21.46 10.50
CA LEU A 81 -15.56 20.25 9.78
C LEU A 81 -16.45 19.02 10.01
N LEU A 82 -17.34 19.03 11.01
CA LEU A 82 -18.19 17.87 11.30
C LEU A 82 -19.09 17.54 10.11
N VAL A 83 -19.95 18.48 9.69
CA VAL A 83 -20.93 18.24 8.61
C VAL A 83 -20.26 17.91 7.27
N PRO A 84 -19.20 18.61 6.85
CA PRO A 84 -18.27 18.16 5.81
C PRO A 84 -17.87 16.70 5.87
N GLY A 85 -17.30 16.31 7.01
CA GLY A 85 -16.84 14.96 7.25
C GLY A 85 -17.98 13.96 7.15
N LEU A 86 -19.16 14.30 7.69
CA LEU A 86 -20.35 13.46 7.59
C LEU A 86 -20.85 13.33 6.15
N ILE A 87 -20.86 14.38 5.34
CA ILE A 87 -21.29 14.30 3.94
C ILE A 87 -20.33 13.42 3.14
N ALA A 88 -19.01 13.64 3.29
CA ALA A 88 -17.99 12.79 2.67
C ALA A 88 -18.13 11.32 3.10
N PHE A 89 -18.36 11.10 4.39
CA PHE A 89 -18.53 9.76 4.95
C PHE A 89 -19.85 9.10 4.53
N ALA A 90 -20.96 9.84 4.45
CA ALA A 90 -22.25 9.35 3.96
C ALA A 90 -22.12 8.87 2.52
N ILE A 91 -21.39 9.60 1.68
CA ILE A 91 -21.24 9.23 0.28
C ILE A 91 -20.28 8.04 0.13
N LEU A 92 -19.13 8.04 0.82
CA LEU A 92 -18.20 6.91 0.84
C LEU A 92 -18.86 5.63 1.38
N GLY A 93 -19.44 5.73 2.57
CA GLY A 93 -20.08 4.63 3.28
C GLY A 93 -21.38 4.18 2.63
N GLY A 94 -22.16 5.10 2.08
CA GLY A 94 -23.44 4.86 1.43
C GLY A 94 -23.32 4.26 0.03
N LEU A 95 -22.39 4.76 -0.80
CA LEU A 95 -22.11 4.17 -2.11
C LEU A 95 -21.42 2.82 -1.96
N GLY A 96 -20.40 2.71 -1.10
CA GLY A 96 -19.77 1.42 -0.79
C GLY A 96 -20.78 0.43 -0.19
N GLY A 97 -21.70 0.97 0.62
CA GLY A 97 -22.87 0.34 1.18
C GLY A 97 -23.79 -0.32 0.16
N ALA A 98 -24.44 0.52 -0.66
CA ALA A 98 -25.33 0.08 -1.73
C ALA A 98 -24.64 -0.87 -2.72
N GLN A 99 -23.36 -0.63 -3.03
CA GLN A 99 -22.57 -1.53 -3.88
C GLN A 99 -22.28 -2.89 -3.23
N SER A 100 -22.16 -2.96 -1.91
CA SER A 100 -21.97 -4.24 -1.21
C SER A 100 -23.29 -4.99 -0.98
N LEU A 101 -24.42 -4.30 -1.07
CA LEU A 101 -25.77 -4.86 -1.04
C LEU A 101 -26.13 -5.59 -2.35
N ALA A 102 -25.64 -5.06 -3.45
CA ALA A 102 -25.64 -5.63 -4.79
C ALA A 102 -24.82 -6.91 -4.93
N ARG A 103 -23.57 -6.87 -4.44
CA ARG A 103 -22.53 -7.91 -4.53
C ARG A 103 -22.80 -9.21 -3.77
N ASP A 104 -24.00 -9.44 -3.26
CA ASP A 104 -24.27 -10.58 -2.38
C ASP A 104 -24.69 -11.81 -3.21
N PRO A 105 -23.81 -12.80 -3.44
CA PRO A 105 -24.18 -13.99 -4.21
C PRO A 105 -25.31 -14.79 -3.54
N VAL A 106 -25.59 -14.51 -2.26
CA VAL A 106 -26.66 -15.12 -1.47
C VAL A 106 -27.92 -14.24 -1.45
N GLN A 107 -27.96 -13.14 -2.23
CA GLN A 107 -29.08 -12.19 -2.28
C GLN A 107 -30.42 -12.88 -2.53
N SER A 108 -30.49 -13.82 -3.48
CA SER A 108 -31.72 -14.55 -3.80
C SER A 108 -32.24 -15.36 -2.60
N VAL A 109 -31.34 -15.97 -1.84
CA VAL A 109 -31.65 -16.70 -0.60
C VAL A 109 -32.08 -15.71 0.47
N LEU A 110 -31.39 -14.58 0.63
CA LEU A 110 -31.74 -13.57 1.64
C LEU A 110 -33.12 -12.96 1.40
N LEU A 111 -33.42 -12.57 0.15
CA LEU A 111 -34.70 -11.97 -0.25
C LEU A 111 -35.88 -12.96 -0.14
N THR A 112 -35.62 -14.27 -0.18
CA THR A 112 -36.66 -15.31 -0.05
C THR A 112 -36.80 -15.85 1.38
N SER A 113 -35.78 -15.68 2.23
CA SER A 113 -35.75 -16.29 3.57
C SER A 113 -35.94 -15.31 4.74
N ALA A 114 -35.82 -13.99 4.51
CA ALA A 114 -35.93 -12.98 5.55
C ALA A 114 -36.83 -11.80 5.13
N PRO A 115 -37.53 -11.14 6.08
CA PRO A 115 -38.31 -9.96 5.76
C PRO A 115 -37.39 -8.77 5.39
N THR A 116 -37.84 -7.92 4.45
CA THR A 116 -37.11 -6.73 3.96
C THR A 116 -36.47 -5.91 5.08
N ARG A 117 -37.22 -5.66 6.16
CA ARG A 117 -36.77 -4.91 7.33
C ARG A 117 -35.56 -5.56 8.04
N ALA A 118 -35.54 -6.88 8.19
CA ALA A 118 -34.42 -7.60 8.79
C ALA A 118 -33.18 -7.60 7.88
N ILE A 119 -33.38 -7.65 6.56
CA ILE A 119 -32.30 -7.53 5.57
C ILE A 119 -31.66 -6.14 5.64
N VAL A 120 -32.47 -5.07 5.67
CA VAL A 120 -31.97 -3.68 5.83
C VAL A 120 -31.17 -3.55 7.12
N VAL A 121 -31.71 -4.05 8.23
CA VAL A 121 -31.04 -4.04 9.54
C VAL A 121 -29.71 -4.79 9.51
N GLY A 122 -29.70 -6.02 8.98
CA GLY A 122 -28.48 -6.83 8.94
C GLY A 122 -27.39 -6.22 8.07
N LYS A 123 -27.77 -5.62 6.96
CA LYS A 123 -26.83 -4.92 6.08
C LYS A 123 -26.29 -3.65 6.74
N PHE A 124 -27.15 -2.88 7.38
CA PHE A 124 -26.72 -1.73 8.17
C PHE A 124 -25.73 -2.12 9.27
N LEU A 125 -26.02 -3.18 10.04
CA LEU A 125 -25.12 -3.69 11.09
C LEU A 125 -23.78 -4.17 10.53
N TYR A 126 -23.79 -4.84 9.37
CA TYR A 126 -22.57 -5.24 8.67
C TYR A 126 -21.71 -4.00 8.32
N PHE A 127 -22.29 -2.98 7.68
CA PHE A 127 -21.54 -1.76 7.33
C PHE A 127 -21.06 -1.01 8.56
N LEU A 128 -21.90 -0.88 9.58
CA LEU A 128 -21.49 -0.28 10.84
C LEU A 128 -20.27 -1.02 11.41
N GLY A 129 -20.27 -2.35 11.44
CA GLY A 129 -19.12 -3.14 11.89
C GLY A 129 -17.86 -2.95 11.03
N VAL A 130 -18.01 -2.95 9.71
CA VAL A 130 -16.90 -2.72 8.76
C VAL A 130 -16.28 -1.34 8.96
N TRP A 131 -17.10 -0.30 9.15
CA TRP A 131 -16.64 1.08 9.34
C TRP A 131 -16.16 1.38 10.75
N LEU A 132 -16.69 0.71 11.77
CA LEU A 132 -16.17 0.82 13.14
C LEU A 132 -14.74 0.25 13.26
N THR A 133 -14.35 -0.69 12.40
CA THR A 133 -12.99 -1.28 12.42
C THR A 133 -11.88 -0.22 12.18
N PRO A 134 -11.86 0.54 11.06
CA PRO A 134 -10.88 1.61 10.87
C PRO A 134 -11.10 2.79 11.83
N MET A 135 -12.34 3.08 12.25
CA MET A 135 -12.61 4.14 13.23
C MET A 135 -12.03 3.80 14.62
N GLY A 136 -12.05 2.54 15.02
CA GLY A 136 -11.43 2.09 16.27
C GLY A 136 -9.93 2.36 16.30
N PHE A 137 -9.27 2.27 15.15
CA PHE A 137 -7.88 2.64 14.99
C PHE A 137 -7.67 4.17 15.09
N LEU A 138 -8.54 4.97 14.48
CA LEU A 138 -8.53 6.44 14.61
C LEU A 138 -8.95 6.93 16.02
N PHE A 139 -9.56 6.07 16.83
CA PHE A 139 -9.91 6.36 18.21
C PHE A 139 -8.72 6.27 19.17
N VAL A 140 -7.63 5.60 18.78
CA VAL A 140 -6.45 5.44 19.64
C VAL A 140 -5.80 6.79 20.00
N PRO A 141 -5.59 7.74 19.07
CA PRO A 141 -5.15 9.10 19.42
C PRO A 141 -6.11 9.87 20.34
N VAL A 142 -7.43 9.63 20.25
CA VAL A 142 -8.43 10.24 21.14
C VAL A 142 -8.26 9.74 22.57
N LEU A 143 -8.03 8.44 22.75
CA LEU A 143 -7.71 7.87 24.06
C LEU A 143 -6.40 8.43 24.61
N ALA A 144 -5.38 8.57 23.75
CA ALA A 144 -4.10 9.17 24.13
C ALA A 144 -4.27 10.63 24.57
N PHE A 145 -5.07 11.42 23.85
CA PHE A 145 -5.46 12.77 24.24
C PHE A 145 -6.14 12.80 25.61
N ALA A 146 -7.10 11.91 25.87
CA ALA A 146 -7.82 11.87 27.14
C ALA A 146 -6.90 11.58 28.34
N ILE A 147 -5.96 10.65 28.18
CA ILE A 147 -4.92 10.37 29.17
C ILE A 147 -4.07 11.62 29.38
N GLY A 148 -3.63 12.24 28.28
CA GLY A 148 -2.89 13.50 28.29
C GLY A 148 -3.66 14.64 28.93
N ALA A 149 -4.98 14.72 28.81
CA ALA A 149 -5.83 15.77 29.35
C ALA A 149 -6.34 15.47 30.78
N ARG A 150 -6.14 14.24 31.29
CA ARG A 150 -6.76 13.71 32.52
C ARG A 150 -8.30 13.77 32.47
N SER A 151 -8.87 13.50 31.30
CA SER A 151 -10.31 13.54 31.03
C SER A 151 -10.87 12.15 30.71
N PRO A 152 -11.04 11.25 31.70
CA PRO A 152 -11.48 9.87 31.45
C PRO A 152 -12.90 9.78 30.86
N LEU A 153 -13.72 10.81 31.04
CA LEU A 153 -15.07 10.88 30.48
C LEU A 153 -15.09 11.27 28.99
N PHE A 154 -14.02 11.91 28.48
CA PHE A 154 -13.99 12.39 27.10
C PHE A 154 -14.06 11.27 26.05
N PRO A 155 -13.28 10.17 26.14
CA PRO A 155 -13.42 9.04 25.22
C PRO A 155 -14.81 8.41 25.28
N VAL A 156 -15.40 8.33 26.47
CA VAL A 156 -16.76 7.80 26.65
C VAL A 156 -17.77 8.70 25.94
N ALA A 157 -17.66 10.02 26.09
CA ALA A 157 -18.48 10.98 25.37
C ALA A 157 -18.31 10.85 23.86
N VAL A 158 -17.07 10.85 23.35
CA VAL A 158 -16.80 10.65 21.91
C VAL A 158 -17.43 9.34 21.44
N PHE A 159 -17.24 8.23 22.15
CA PHE A 159 -17.81 6.94 21.76
C PHE A 159 -19.34 6.94 21.74
N VAL A 160 -19.97 7.52 22.77
CA VAL A 160 -21.44 7.58 22.89
C VAL A 160 -22.06 8.49 21.83
N PHE A 161 -21.44 9.65 21.56
CA PHE A 161 -21.99 10.65 20.63
C PHE A 161 -21.55 10.42 19.18
N ILE A 162 -20.43 9.74 18.91
CA ILE A 162 -20.05 9.43 17.52
C ILE A 162 -20.98 8.37 16.92
N ILE A 163 -21.48 7.41 17.72
CA ILE A 163 -22.30 6.31 17.21
C ILE A 163 -23.61 6.81 16.56
N PRO A 164 -24.47 7.62 17.22
CA PRO A 164 -25.71 8.10 16.60
C PRO A 164 -25.48 8.91 15.32
N VAL A 165 -24.44 9.74 15.30
CA VAL A 165 -24.08 10.51 14.11
C VAL A 165 -23.60 9.57 13.00
N LEU A 166 -22.72 8.63 13.30
CA LEU A 166 -22.23 7.64 12.35
C LEU A 166 -23.39 6.81 11.77
N VAL A 167 -24.33 6.39 12.63
CA VAL A 167 -25.55 5.67 12.25
C VAL A 167 -26.39 6.51 11.29
N LEU A 168 -26.67 7.77 11.64
CA LEU A 168 -27.43 8.68 10.79
C LEU A 168 -26.75 8.89 9.45
N THR A 169 -25.44 9.13 9.46
CA THR A 169 -24.62 9.36 8.27
C THR A 169 -24.63 8.16 7.33
N LEU A 170 -24.45 6.95 7.87
CA LEU A 170 -24.54 5.72 7.09
C LEU A 170 -25.96 5.53 6.53
N LEU A 171 -27.02 5.75 7.31
CA LEU A 171 -28.41 5.63 6.85
C LEU A 171 -28.73 6.62 5.72
N ILE A 172 -28.33 7.89 5.87
CA ILE A 172 -28.49 8.92 4.83
C ILE A 172 -27.76 8.49 3.56
N GLY A 173 -26.49 8.09 3.70
CA GLY A 173 -25.67 7.62 2.59
C GLY A 173 -26.31 6.49 1.80
N HIS A 174 -26.76 5.44 2.50
CA HIS A 174 -27.43 4.29 1.86
C HIS A 174 -28.75 4.69 1.21
N THR A 175 -29.52 5.56 1.86
CA THR A 175 -30.81 6.03 1.33
C THR A 175 -30.60 6.84 0.05
N LEU A 176 -29.61 7.75 0.05
CA LEU A 176 -29.22 8.50 -1.14
C LEU A 176 -28.78 7.58 -2.28
N ALA A 177 -28.01 6.53 -1.97
CA ALA A 177 -27.58 5.57 -2.97
C ALA A 177 -28.77 4.78 -3.57
N TYR A 178 -29.73 4.35 -2.74
CA TYR A 178 -30.97 3.70 -3.24
C TYR A 178 -31.80 4.64 -4.11
N LEU A 179 -31.96 5.90 -3.69
CA LEU A 179 -32.70 6.91 -4.45
C LEU A 179 -32.03 7.22 -5.79
N LEU A 180 -30.70 7.39 -5.80
CA LEU A 180 -29.92 7.60 -7.01
C LEU A 180 -30.15 6.44 -7.99
N TRP A 181 -30.09 5.21 -7.51
CA TRP A 181 -30.23 4.03 -8.34
C TRP A 181 -31.65 3.88 -8.91
N VAL A 182 -32.68 3.98 -8.06
CA VAL A 182 -34.09 3.92 -8.48
C VAL A 182 -34.41 5.08 -9.45
N GLY A 183 -33.87 6.27 -9.22
CA GLY A 183 -34.06 7.42 -10.11
C GLY A 183 -33.43 7.21 -11.48
N ILE A 184 -32.21 6.67 -11.52
CA ILE A 184 -31.53 6.32 -12.76
C ILE A 184 -32.26 5.19 -13.52
N GLU A 185 -32.82 4.21 -12.81
CA GLU A 185 -33.58 3.11 -13.41
C GLU A 185 -34.87 3.58 -14.10
N GLN A 186 -35.50 4.65 -13.60
CA GLN A 186 -36.68 5.27 -14.22
C GLN A 186 -36.39 6.00 -15.53
N LEU A 187 -35.13 6.31 -15.85
CA LEU A 187 -34.77 7.02 -17.07
C LEU A 187 -34.89 6.16 -18.34
N GLY A 188 -35.17 4.85 -18.21
CA GLY A 188 -35.34 3.96 -19.36
C GLY A 188 -34.06 3.79 -20.21
N LEU A 189 -32.91 4.19 -19.69
CA LEU A 189 -31.64 4.15 -20.41
C LEU A 189 -31.21 2.70 -20.71
N PRO A 190 -30.54 2.46 -21.86
CA PRO A 190 -29.84 1.22 -22.13
C PRO A 190 -28.92 0.87 -20.97
N GLU A 191 -28.76 -0.42 -20.70
CA GLU A 191 -28.05 -0.89 -19.51
C GLU A 191 -26.69 -0.22 -19.35
N TYR A 192 -25.86 -0.24 -20.40
CA TYR A 192 -24.54 0.42 -20.45
C TYR A 192 -24.55 1.91 -20.04
N ALA A 193 -25.49 2.71 -20.55
CA ALA A 193 -25.59 4.14 -20.25
C ALA A 193 -25.97 4.37 -18.78
N ARG A 194 -26.87 3.52 -18.24
CA ARG A 194 -27.23 3.50 -16.83
C ARG A 194 -26.02 3.27 -15.93
N ARG A 195 -25.14 2.33 -16.31
CA ARG A 195 -23.91 1.97 -15.55
C ARG A 195 -22.94 3.13 -15.48
N LEU A 196 -22.64 3.73 -16.63
CA LEU A 196 -21.73 4.88 -16.71
C LEU A 196 -22.27 6.07 -15.95
N LEU A 197 -23.57 6.37 -16.09
CA LEU A 197 -24.21 7.47 -15.39
C LEU A 197 -24.14 7.28 -13.87
N THR A 198 -24.47 6.08 -13.37
CA THR A 198 -24.41 5.75 -11.93
C THR A 198 -23.00 5.91 -11.39
N ALA A 199 -22.00 5.37 -12.08
CA ALA A 199 -20.61 5.46 -11.65
C ALA A 199 -20.07 6.90 -11.69
N SER A 200 -20.44 7.67 -12.72
CA SER A 200 -20.03 9.06 -12.89
C SER A 200 -20.68 10.00 -11.87
N LEU A 201 -21.99 9.84 -11.60
CA LEU A 201 -22.68 10.57 -10.53
C LEU A 201 -22.15 10.19 -9.16
N SER A 202 -21.84 8.91 -8.92
CA SER A 202 -21.22 8.45 -7.68
C SER A 202 -19.86 9.12 -7.45
N LEU A 203 -19.02 9.19 -8.48
CA LEU A 203 -17.73 9.89 -8.46
C LEU A 203 -17.90 11.40 -8.27
N LEU A 204 -18.82 12.03 -9.01
CA LEU A 204 -19.10 13.45 -8.89
C LEU A 204 -19.60 13.81 -7.49
N LEU A 205 -20.55 13.06 -6.96
CA LEU A 205 -21.09 13.25 -5.60
C LEU A 205 -19.99 13.06 -4.55
N PHE A 206 -19.14 12.04 -4.71
CA PHE A 206 -18.00 11.82 -3.81
C PHE A 206 -17.07 13.03 -3.77
N VAL A 207 -16.72 13.58 -4.94
CA VAL A 207 -15.79 14.71 -4.97
C VAL A 207 -16.46 16.01 -4.56
N LEU A 208 -17.71 16.26 -4.95
CA LEU A 208 -18.47 17.39 -4.42
C LEU A 208 -18.61 17.32 -2.90
N ALA A 209 -18.70 16.14 -2.31
CA ALA A 209 -18.70 15.99 -0.86
C ALA A 209 -17.34 16.21 -0.22
N LEU A 210 -16.28 15.68 -0.83
CA LEU A 210 -14.91 15.86 -0.36
C LEU A 210 -14.54 17.35 -0.44
N THR A 211 -14.74 17.98 -1.60
CA THR A 211 -14.44 19.39 -1.82
C THR A 211 -15.45 20.33 -1.18
N GLY A 212 -16.74 20.03 -1.19
CA GLY A 212 -17.74 20.78 -0.41
C GLY A 212 -17.44 20.71 1.08
N GLY A 213 -16.81 19.63 1.53
CA GLY A 213 -16.34 19.49 2.90
C GLY A 213 -15.08 20.31 3.23
N PHE A 214 -14.08 20.31 2.35
CA PHE A 214 -12.91 21.21 2.47
C PHE A 214 -13.32 22.68 2.36
N LEU A 215 -14.22 22.97 1.40
CA LEU A 215 -14.75 24.30 1.21
C LEU A 215 -15.60 24.70 2.40
N SER A 216 -16.65 24.02 2.86
CA SER A 216 -17.53 24.57 3.92
C SER A 216 -16.90 24.93 5.28
N GLY A 217 -15.60 24.70 5.50
CA GLY A 217 -14.76 25.51 6.40
C GLY A 217 -14.13 26.75 5.72
N GLN A 218 -14.89 27.57 4.99
CA GLN A 218 -14.45 28.27 3.75
C GLN A 218 -13.25 29.23 3.75
N ALA A 219 -12.41 28.99 2.72
CA ALA A 219 -11.99 29.91 1.65
C ALA A 219 -10.72 30.77 1.79
N SER A 220 -9.81 30.47 2.71
CA SER A 220 -8.49 31.12 2.73
C SER A 220 -7.39 30.24 3.33
N ALA A 221 -7.25 29.00 2.84
CA ALA A 221 -6.14 28.14 3.26
C ALA A 221 -4.82 28.53 2.55
N THR A 222 -4.30 29.74 2.83
CA THR A 222 -2.91 29.74 3.30
C THR A 222 -2.90 28.91 4.59
N ALA A 223 -1.84 28.17 4.87
CA ALA A 223 -1.80 27.20 5.98
C ALA A 223 -2.06 27.79 7.40
N ASP A 224 -2.43 29.06 7.52
CA ASP A 224 -2.49 29.87 8.74
C ASP A 224 -3.90 30.21 9.27
N GLU A 225 -5.01 30.02 8.53
CA GLU A 225 -6.36 30.36 9.03
C GLU A 225 -7.30 29.14 9.13
N LEU A 226 -7.53 28.67 10.35
CA LEU A 226 -8.48 27.59 10.67
C LEU A 226 -9.93 28.10 10.66
N PRO A 227 -10.94 27.29 10.24
CA PRO A 227 -12.33 27.73 10.16
C PRO A 227 -13.00 27.82 11.54
N THR A 228 -13.05 29.02 12.11
CA THR A 228 -13.55 29.27 13.48
C THR A 228 -14.90 29.97 13.57
N ALA A 229 -15.48 30.38 12.44
CA ALA A 229 -16.79 31.03 12.41
C ALA A 229 -17.92 30.15 12.96
N ASP A 230 -19.07 30.75 13.29
CA ASP A 230 -20.26 29.98 13.70
C ASP A 230 -20.70 29.04 12.57
N PRO A 231 -21.05 27.77 12.87
CA PRO A 231 -21.30 26.77 11.83
C PRO A 231 -22.54 27.11 11.01
N VAL A 232 -22.44 26.89 9.69
CA VAL A 232 -23.52 27.18 8.72
C VAL A 232 -24.80 26.37 8.99
N THR A 233 -24.68 25.21 9.64
CA THR A 233 -25.82 24.35 9.95
C THR A 233 -25.91 24.02 11.43
N PRO A 234 -27.12 23.86 12.00
CA PRO A 234 -27.31 23.47 13.40
C PRO A 234 -26.64 22.14 13.77
N LEU A 235 -26.40 21.26 12.79
CA LEU A 235 -25.72 19.99 12.99
C LEU A 235 -24.24 20.18 13.38
N GLY A 236 -23.61 21.31 13.02
CA GLY A 236 -22.25 21.64 13.46
C GLY A 236 -22.14 21.75 14.98
N TRP A 237 -23.17 22.24 15.67
CA TRP A 237 -23.22 22.29 17.14
C TRP A 237 -23.24 20.91 17.82
N TYR A 238 -23.41 19.82 17.06
CA TYR A 238 -23.24 18.47 17.60
C TYR A 238 -21.79 18.21 18.03
N ALA A 239 -20.81 18.88 17.39
CA ALA A 239 -19.39 18.72 17.71
C ALA A 239 -19.09 18.94 19.20
N ASP A 240 -19.77 19.89 19.86
CA ASP A 240 -19.66 20.16 21.29
C ASP A 240 -19.89 18.94 22.17
N LEU A 241 -20.78 18.03 21.77
CA LEU A 241 -21.07 16.80 22.52
C LEU A 241 -19.88 15.83 22.52
N LEU A 242 -19.09 15.84 21.45
CA LEU A 242 -17.88 15.01 21.36
C LEU A 242 -16.83 15.46 22.38
N PHE A 243 -16.84 16.74 22.79
CA PHE A 243 -15.88 17.31 23.74
C PHE A 243 -16.35 17.33 25.20
N VAL A 244 -17.50 16.71 25.52
CA VAL A 244 -18.00 16.62 26.89
C VAL A 244 -16.99 15.94 27.80
N GLY A 245 -16.71 16.57 28.95
CA GLY A 245 -15.74 16.09 29.93
C GLY A 245 -14.28 16.31 29.54
N SER A 246 -13.99 16.98 28.42
CA SER A 246 -12.65 17.42 28.06
C SER A 246 -12.35 18.84 28.57
N PRO A 247 -11.07 19.21 28.75
CA PRO A 247 -10.67 20.58 29.10
C PRO A 247 -11.02 21.63 28.03
N LEU A 248 -11.29 21.18 26.81
CA LEU A 248 -11.67 22.05 25.69
C LEU A 248 -13.18 22.38 25.73
N GLY A 249 -13.99 21.51 26.33
CA GLY A 249 -15.45 21.61 26.32
C GLY A 249 -15.97 22.66 27.31
N GLY A 250 -16.83 23.55 26.83
CA GLY A 250 -17.60 24.47 27.67
C GLY A 250 -18.85 23.83 28.29
N SER A 251 -19.62 24.63 29.04
CA SER A 251 -20.94 24.21 29.54
C SER A 251 -21.90 23.91 28.38
N LEU A 252 -22.62 22.78 28.46
CA LEU A 252 -23.61 22.42 27.45
C LEU A 252 -24.76 23.42 27.42
N GLY A 253 -24.87 24.16 26.32
CA GLY A 253 -26.00 25.04 26.04
C GLY A 253 -27.16 24.31 25.36
N ILE A 254 -28.17 25.09 24.94
CA ILE A 254 -29.32 24.55 24.19
C ILE A 254 -28.96 24.12 22.77
N ARG A 255 -27.93 24.73 22.16
CA ARG A 255 -27.51 24.47 20.77
C ARG A 255 -27.06 23.02 20.53
N PRO A 256 -26.14 22.42 21.32
CA PRO A 256 -25.75 21.01 21.15
C PRO A 256 -26.89 20.02 21.48
N LEU A 257 -27.73 20.32 22.47
CA LEU A 257 -28.89 19.49 22.81
C LEU A 257 -29.92 19.46 21.67
N PHE A 258 -30.15 20.61 21.04
CA PHE A 258 -30.98 20.69 19.84
C PHE A 258 -30.40 19.86 18.69
N ALA A 259 -29.09 19.93 18.45
CA ALA A 259 -28.41 19.11 17.45
C ALA A 259 -28.51 17.61 17.77
N ALA A 260 -28.40 17.21 19.04
CA ALA A 260 -28.61 15.82 19.47
C ALA A 260 -30.02 15.32 19.19
N ALA A 261 -31.02 16.12 19.56
CA ALA A 261 -32.42 15.80 19.30
C ALA A 261 -32.69 15.68 17.79
N LEU A 262 -32.11 16.57 16.98
CA LEU A 262 -32.18 16.51 15.53
C LEU A 262 -31.61 15.19 14.99
N VAL A 263 -30.43 14.76 15.47
CA VAL A 263 -29.81 13.49 15.06
C VAL A 263 -30.68 12.29 15.45
N LEU A 264 -31.11 12.23 16.72
CA LEU A 264 -31.91 11.11 17.24
C LEU A 264 -33.28 10.98 16.57
N VAL A 265 -33.94 12.08 16.24
CA VAL A 265 -35.23 12.09 15.52
C VAL A 265 -35.04 11.73 14.04
N SER A 266 -33.92 12.12 13.44
CA SER A 266 -33.64 11.84 12.02
C SER A 266 -33.37 10.35 11.75
N ILE A 267 -32.76 9.62 12.69
CA ILE A 267 -32.46 8.18 12.54
C ILE A 267 -33.71 7.35 12.18
N PRO A 268 -34.79 7.33 12.99
CA PRO A 268 -35.98 6.54 12.67
C PRO A 268 -36.71 7.05 11.42
N LEU A 269 -36.66 8.36 11.14
CA LEU A 269 -37.27 8.95 9.94
C LEU A 269 -36.58 8.44 8.67
N VAL A 270 -35.25 8.55 8.60
CA VAL A 270 -34.46 8.09 7.46
C VAL A 270 -34.56 6.56 7.33
N PHE A 271 -34.52 5.82 8.44
CA PHE A 271 -34.72 4.37 8.42
C PHE A 271 -36.09 3.97 7.85
N ALA A 272 -37.18 4.66 8.25
CA ALA A 272 -38.51 4.40 7.73
C ALA A 272 -38.61 4.68 6.21
N VAL A 273 -37.95 5.75 5.74
CA VAL A 273 -37.82 6.05 4.30
C VAL A 273 -37.05 4.93 3.60
N GLN A 274 -35.93 4.48 4.16
CA GLN A 274 -35.11 3.41 3.58
C GLN A 274 -35.88 2.10 3.46
N VAL A 275 -36.62 1.68 4.49
CA VAL A 275 -37.45 0.46 4.46
C VAL A 275 -38.56 0.54 3.40
N ARG A 276 -39.06 1.73 3.08
CA ARG A 276 -40.06 1.94 2.01
C ARG A 276 -39.44 1.92 0.61
N ILE A 277 -38.21 2.39 0.46
CA ILE A 277 -37.50 2.42 -0.83
C ILE A 277 -36.86 1.06 -1.15
N ALA A 278 -36.40 0.33 -0.13
CA ALA A 278 -35.68 -0.94 -0.30
C ALA A 278 -36.43 -1.97 -1.18
N PRO A 279 -37.77 -2.16 -1.06
CA PRO A 279 -38.49 -3.05 -1.97
C PRO A 279 -38.45 -2.59 -3.43
N LYS A 280 -38.49 -1.28 -3.69
CA LYS A 280 -38.37 -0.76 -5.06
C LYS A 280 -36.97 -1.04 -5.62
N PHE A 281 -35.94 -0.85 -4.81
CA PHE A 281 -34.57 -1.17 -5.20
C PHE A 281 -34.37 -2.67 -5.44
N TRP A 282 -34.88 -3.55 -4.56
CA TRP A 282 -34.64 -5.00 -4.65
C TRP A 282 -35.56 -5.76 -5.61
N TYR A 283 -36.79 -5.29 -5.83
CA TYR A 283 -37.80 -6.03 -6.62
C TYR A 283 -38.23 -5.34 -7.91
N ALA A 284 -37.92 -4.05 -8.12
CA ALA A 284 -38.37 -3.34 -9.32
C ALA A 284 -37.41 -3.46 -10.52
N SER A 285 -36.29 -4.19 -10.41
CA SER A 285 -35.31 -4.21 -11.48
C SER A 285 -35.82 -5.00 -12.71
N PRO A 286 -35.96 -4.36 -13.90
CA PRO A 286 -36.44 -5.03 -15.11
C PRO A 286 -35.42 -5.97 -15.77
N SER A 287 -34.21 -6.08 -15.24
CA SER A 287 -33.08 -6.72 -15.95
C SER A 287 -33.07 -8.24 -15.89
N ARG A 288 -33.91 -8.90 -15.06
CA ARG A 288 -33.88 -10.36 -14.93
C ARG A 288 -34.91 -11.13 -15.75
N SER A 289 -36.03 -10.51 -16.15
CA SER A 289 -37.06 -11.23 -16.92
C SER A 289 -36.79 -11.26 -18.43
N ARG A 290 -35.86 -10.45 -18.95
CA ARG A 290 -35.50 -10.48 -20.37
C ARG A 290 -34.42 -11.51 -20.73
N GLY A 291 -33.75 -12.10 -19.75
CA GLY A 291 -32.71 -13.10 -20.00
C GLY A 291 -33.25 -14.49 -20.35
N VAL A 292 -34.54 -14.77 -20.12
CA VAL A 292 -35.14 -16.09 -20.36
C VAL A 292 -36.15 -16.06 -21.52
N ASP A 293 -36.84 -14.95 -21.76
CA ASP A 293 -37.93 -14.90 -22.77
C ASP A 293 -37.60 -14.16 -24.08
N ASP A 294 -36.48 -13.44 -24.20
CA ASP A 294 -36.05 -12.82 -25.49
C ASP A 294 -35.11 -13.74 -26.31
N SER A 295 -35.23 -15.06 -26.11
CA SER A 295 -34.74 -16.06 -27.07
C SER A 295 -35.83 -16.51 -28.04
N SER A 296 -36.80 -15.64 -28.36
CA SER A 296 -37.38 -15.69 -29.70
C SER A 296 -36.25 -15.37 -30.66
N VAL A 297 -35.58 -16.41 -31.12
CA VAL A 297 -34.71 -16.42 -32.29
C VAL A 297 -35.55 -15.82 -33.41
N SER A 298 -35.45 -14.51 -33.60
CA SER A 298 -35.69 -13.88 -34.88
C SER A 298 -34.72 -14.58 -35.81
N GLY A 299 -35.25 -15.43 -36.69
CA GLY A 299 -34.53 -16.22 -37.68
C GLY A 299 -33.83 -15.39 -38.75
N ASP A 300 -33.45 -14.15 -38.46
CA ASP A 300 -32.44 -13.44 -39.20
C ASP A 300 -31.10 -13.83 -38.60
N ALA A 301 -30.60 -14.98 -39.06
CA ALA A 301 -29.17 -15.23 -39.00
C ALA A 301 -28.49 -14.00 -39.61
N PRO A 302 -27.63 -13.27 -38.87
CA PRO A 302 -26.84 -12.24 -39.51
C PRO A 302 -26.08 -12.91 -40.64
N ASP A 303 -26.29 -12.43 -41.86
CA ASP A 303 -25.59 -12.86 -43.07
C ASP A 303 -24.11 -12.46 -42.91
N PHE A 304 -23.41 -13.22 -42.09
CA PHE A 304 -21.96 -13.24 -42.08
C PHE A 304 -21.57 -14.03 -43.32
N GLU A 305 -21.41 -13.34 -44.46
CA GLU A 305 -20.83 -13.91 -45.70
C GLU A 305 -19.53 -14.70 -45.42
N THR A 306 -18.85 -14.36 -44.32
CA THR A 306 -17.82 -15.20 -43.69
C THR A 306 -18.01 -15.26 -42.18
N PRO A 307 -17.96 -16.45 -41.55
CA PRO A 307 -17.97 -16.54 -40.09
C PRO A 307 -16.80 -15.72 -39.51
N PRO A 308 -16.89 -15.18 -38.28
CA PRO A 308 -15.80 -14.42 -37.66
C PRO A 308 -14.46 -15.17 -37.67
N SER A 309 -14.49 -16.51 -37.71
CA SER A 309 -13.31 -17.38 -37.89
C SER A 309 -12.63 -17.24 -39.25
N GLY A 310 -13.34 -16.83 -40.30
CA GLY A 310 -12.84 -16.61 -41.65
C GLY A 310 -11.97 -15.37 -41.83
N THR A 311 -12.02 -14.42 -40.90
CA THR A 311 -11.11 -13.24 -40.85
C THR A 311 -9.95 -13.43 -39.87
N ILE A 312 -9.95 -14.49 -39.05
CA ILE A 312 -8.85 -14.80 -38.13
C ILE A 312 -7.62 -15.20 -38.96
N GLY A 313 -6.54 -14.42 -38.84
CA GLY A 313 -5.27 -14.67 -39.54
C GLY A 313 -5.15 -14.07 -40.94
N ARG A 314 -6.20 -13.43 -41.49
CA ARG A 314 -6.20 -12.79 -42.83
C ARG A 314 -5.97 -11.28 -42.81
N LEU A 315 -5.39 -10.75 -41.74
CA LEU A 315 -5.07 -9.34 -41.65
C LEU A 315 -3.77 -9.07 -42.43
N GLY A 316 -3.74 -8.00 -43.25
CA GLY A 316 -2.51 -7.46 -43.84
C GLY A 316 -1.86 -6.40 -42.95
N GLY A 317 -0.56 -6.12 -43.14
CA GLY A 317 0.16 -5.04 -42.46
C GLY A 317 1.11 -5.46 -41.32
N LEU A 318 1.72 -4.48 -40.65
CA LEU A 318 2.73 -4.71 -39.59
C LEU A 318 2.18 -5.50 -38.39
N THR A 319 0.92 -5.25 -38.02
CA THR A 319 0.24 -5.95 -36.92
C THR A 319 0.03 -7.42 -37.22
N ALA A 320 -0.10 -7.81 -38.48
CA ALA A 320 -0.25 -9.20 -38.89
C ALA A 320 1.08 -9.96 -38.95
N ARG A 321 2.22 -9.27 -39.10
CA ARG A 321 3.55 -9.88 -39.18
C ARG A 321 4.14 -10.24 -37.81
N SER A 322 3.74 -9.53 -36.75
CA SER A 322 4.24 -9.75 -35.38
C SER A 322 3.20 -10.43 -34.49
N GLN A 323 3.54 -11.58 -33.90
CA GLN A 323 2.69 -12.26 -32.91
C GLN A 323 2.32 -11.33 -31.75
N LEU A 324 3.27 -10.54 -31.26
CA LEU A 324 3.07 -9.56 -30.18
C LEU A 324 2.00 -8.53 -30.55
N LEU A 325 2.12 -7.93 -31.74
CA LEU A 325 1.19 -6.87 -32.18
C LEU A 325 -0.21 -7.42 -32.46
N ARG A 326 -0.34 -8.68 -32.92
CA ARG A 326 -1.64 -9.36 -33.04
C ARG A 326 -2.32 -9.49 -31.67
N VAL A 327 -1.58 -9.97 -30.67
CA VAL A 327 -2.10 -10.14 -29.29
C VAL A 327 -2.44 -8.77 -28.67
N ALA A 328 -1.54 -7.78 -28.79
CA ALA A 328 -1.76 -6.42 -28.31
C ALA A 328 -3.02 -5.78 -28.93
N ARG A 329 -3.20 -5.92 -30.24
CA ARG A 329 -4.43 -5.49 -30.93
C ARG A 329 -5.65 -6.23 -30.40
N GLY A 330 -5.54 -7.53 -30.12
CA GLY A 330 -6.61 -8.32 -29.49
C GLY A 330 -7.08 -7.73 -28.17
N TYR A 331 -6.15 -7.42 -27.25
CA TYR A 331 -6.47 -6.78 -25.98
C TYR A 331 -7.08 -5.39 -26.15
N VAL A 332 -6.52 -4.54 -27.03
CA VAL A 332 -7.07 -3.19 -27.30
C VAL A 332 -8.47 -3.28 -27.91
N THR A 333 -8.68 -4.17 -28.88
CA THR A 333 -9.99 -4.36 -29.52
C THR A 333 -11.00 -4.91 -28.52
N GLY A 334 -10.57 -5.84 -27.65
CA GLY A 334 -11.39 -6.34 -26.55
C GLY A 334 -11.79 -5.22 -25.59
N ALA A 335 -10.85 -4.35 -25.22
CA ALA A 335 -11.13 -3.22 -24.34
C ALA A 335 -12.08 -2.18 -24.96
N LEU A 336 -11.94 -1.91 -26.26
CA LEU A 336 -12.85 -1.01 -26.98
C LEU A 336 -14.25 -1.61 -27.16
N ARG A 337 -14.35 -2.95 -27.27
CA ARG A 337 -15.64 -3.66 -27.38
C ARG A 337 -16.35 -3.84 -26.04
N ARG A 338 -15.60 -3.94 -24.93
CA ARG A 338 -16.11 -4.08 -23.57
C ARG A 338 -15.44 -3.09 -22.60
N PRO A 339 -15.67 -1.77 -22.78
CA PRO A 339 -15.08 -0.75 -21.90
C PRO A 339 -15.63 -0.83 -20.47
N ASP A 340 -16.81 -1.43 -20.30
CA ASP A 340 -17.46 -1.68 -19.02
C ASP A 340 -16.58 -2.50 -18.06
N GLN A 341 -15.72 -3.39 -18.56
CA GLN A 341 -14.80 -4.19 -17.72
C GLN A 341 -13.79 -3.34 -16.93
N TYR A 342 -13.56 -2.09 -17.33
CA TYR A 342 -12.55 -1.21 -16.74
C TYR A 342 -13.13 -0.11 -15.85
N VAL A 343 -14.41 -0.22 -15.48
CA VAL A 343 -15.09 0.75 -14.61
C VAL A 343 -14.40 0.91 -13.23
N TYR A 344 -13.63 -0.09 -12.78
CA TYR A 344 -12.81 0.01 -11.57
C TYR A 344 -11.71 1.08 -11.66
N LEU A 345 -11.32 1.53 -12.86
CA LEU A 345 -10.37 2.63 -13.04
C LEU A 345 -10.91 3.97 -12.52
N LEU A 346 -12.23 4.10 -12.36
CA LEU A 346 -12.81 5.27 -11.68
C LEU A 346 -12.33 5.39 -10.23
N TYR A 347 -11.95 4.29 -9.57
CA TYR A 347 -11.33 4.40 -8.24
C TYR A 347 -9.96 5.09 -8.30
N TYR A 348 -9.23 4.98 -9.41
CA TYR A 348 -7.96 5.70 -9.63
C TYR A 348 -8.16 7.18 -9.97
N SER A 349 -9.34 7.60 -10.44
CA SER A 349 -9.64 9.02 -10.66
C SER A 349 -10.08 9.74 -9.38
N MET A 350 -10.50 9.01 -8.34
CA MET A 350 -10.93 9.61 -7.06
C MET A 350 -9.84 10.49 -6.42
N PRO A 351 -8.57 10.05 -6.26
CA PRO A 351 -7.52 10.89 -5.69
C PRO A 351 -7.17 12.07 -6.58
N ILE A 352 -7.22 11.88 -7.91
CA ILE A 352 -6.95 12.95 -8.89
C ILE A 352 -8.01 14.06 -8.75
N LEU A 353 -9.28 13.68 -8.76
CA LEU A 353 -10.37 14.63 -8.71
C LEU A 353 -10.47 15.30 -7.33
N ALA A 354 -10.09 14.59 -6.25
CA ALA A 354 -9.94 15.16 -4.91
C ALA A 354 -8.89 16.27 -4.81
N VAL A 355 -7.89 16.30 -5.71
CA VAL A 355 -6.90 17.39 -5.80
C VAL A 355 -7.36 18.48 -6.77
N ILE A 356 -7.91 18.12 -7.92
CA ILE A 356 -8.32 19.09 -8.97
C ILE A 356 -9.46 19.99 -8.49
N LEU A 357 -10.49 19.43 -7.84
CA LEU A 357 -11.71 20.19 -7.54
C LEU A 357 -11.48 21.31 -6.52
N PRO A 358 -10.73 21.12 -5.40
CA PRO A 358 -10.36 22.23 -4.52
C PRO A 358 -9.58 23.33 -5.25
N VAL A 359 -8.58 22.96 -6.07
CA VAL A 359 -7.81 23.94 -6.87
C VAL A 359 -8.72 24.72 -7.82
N ALA A 360 -9.65 24.05 -8.49
CA ALA A 360 -10.60 24.69 -9.40
C ALA A 360 -11.48 25.74 -8.71
N LEU A 361 -11.78 25.56 -7.43
CA LEU A 361 -12.69 26.43 -6.67
C LEU A 361 -11.94 27.53 -5.91
N GLU A 362 -10.76 27.25 -5.37
CA GLU A 362 -9.96 28.20 -4.59
C GLU A 362 -9.02 29.04 -5.47
N SER A 363 -8.41 28.43 -6.47
CA SER A 363 -7.39 29.05 -7.31
C SER A 363 -7.56 28.65 -8.78
N PRO A 364 -8.62 29.15 -9.48
CA PRO A 364 -8.90 28.79 -10.87
C PRO A 364 -7.71 28.97 -11.83
N ALA A 365 -6.82 29.93 -11.56
CA ALA A 365 -5.61 30.16 -12.34
C ALA A 365 -4.56 29.02 -12.22
N ALA A 366 -4.54 28.29 -11.09
CA ALA A 366 -3.67 27.14 -10.86
C ALA A 366 -4.28 25.82 -11.40
N LEU A 367 -5.50 25.86 -11.93
CA LEU A 367 -6.18 24.68 -12.44
C LEU A 367 -5.45 24.02 -13.62
N PRO A 368 -5.03 24.72 -14.69
CA PRO A 368 -4.33 24.09 -15.80
C PRO A 368 -3.03 23.34 -15.40
N PRO A 369 -2.13 23.90 -14.57
CA PRO A 369 -0.97 23.14 -14.11
C PRO A 369 -1.34 22.00 -13.15
N ALA A 370 -2.36 22.16 -12.30
CA ALA A 370 -2.84 21.05 -11.48
C ALA A 370 -3.37 19.88 -12.33
N ILE A 371 -4.06 20.16 -13.44
CA ILE A 371 -4.47 19.15 -14.42
C ILE A 371 -3.23 18.49 -15.05
N GLY A 372 -2.22 19.28 -15.46
CA GLY A 372 -0.96 18.74 -15.98
C GLY A 372 -0.27 17.77 -15.01
N ALA A 373 -0.10 18.17 -13.76
CA ALA A 373 0.53 17.36 -12.72
C ALA A 373 -0.27 16.08 -12.40
N THR A 374 -1.60 16.18 -12.32
CA THR A 374 -2.46 15.01 -12.05
C THR A 374 -2.53 14.06 -13.25
N LEU A 375 -2.41 14.55 -14.49
CA LEU A 375 -2.26 13.69 -15.67
C LEU A 375 -0.94 12.93 -15.68
N VAL A 376 0.15 13.50 -15.14
CA VAL A 376 1.41 12.76 -14.97
C VAL A 376 1.21 11.55 -14.07
N ILE A 377 0.63 11.76 -12.87
CA ILE A 377 0.33 10.69 -11.92
C ILE A 377 -0.70 9.70 -12.49
N GLY A 378 -1.76 10.22 -13.11
CA GLY A 378 -2.81 9.42 -13.75
C GLY A 378 -2.28 8.55 -14.89
N GLY A 379 -1.40 9.07 -15.74
CA GLY A 379 -0.74 8.31 -16.80
C GLY A 379 0.13 7.19 -16.25
N VAL A 380 0.91 7.45 -15.18
CA VAL A 380 1.67 6.41 -14.48
C VAL A 380 0.75 5.33 -13.93
N TRP A 381 -0.34 5.68 -13.26
CA TRP A 381 -1.27 4.70 -12.70
C TRP A 381 -2.01 3.88 -13.76
N VAL A 382 -2.53 4.55 -14.80
CA VAL A 382 -3.24 3.91 -15.93
C VAL A 382 -2.34 2.90 -16.64
N ALA A 383 -1.04 3.19 -16.76
CA ALA A 383 -0.07 2.29 -17.38
C ALA A 383 -0.09 0.88 -16.77
N GLY A 384 -0.23 0.80 -15.44
CA GLY A 384 -0.34 -0.47 -14.71
C GLY A 384 -1.76 -0.96 -14.52
N ALA A 385 -2.70 -0.06 -14.25
CA ALA A 385 -4.03 -0.44 -13.79
C ALA A 385 -4.86 -1.15 -14.85
N LEU A 386 -4.83 -0.69 -16.11
CA LEU A 386 -5.78 -1.12 -17.15
C LEU A 386 -5.57 -2.59 -17.57
N PHE A 387 -4.36 -2.97 -18.02
CA PHE A 387 -4.10 -4.30 -18.58
C PHE A 387 -3.21 -5.18 -17.71
N CYS A 388 -2.50 -4.61 -16.73
CA CYS A 388 -1.40 -5.28 -16.07
C CYS A 388 -1.72 -5.78 -14.66
N LEU A 389 -2.70 -5.19 -13.97
CA LEU A 389 -2.90 -5.39 -12.53
C LEU A 389 -3.63 -6.68 -12.13
N ASN A 390 -4.26 -7.37 -13.09
CA ASN A 390 -4.84 -8.70 -12.91
C ASN A 390 -4.60 -9.60 -14.15
N PRO A 391 -3.33 -9.91 -14.48
CA PRO A 391 -2.98 -10.44 -15.79
C PRO A 391 -3.37 -11.90 -15.99
N LEU A 392 -3.54 -12.67 -14.91
CA LEU A 392 -4.04 -14.05 -14.96
C LEU A 392 -5.56 -14.09 -14.83
N GLY A 393 -6.12 -13.29 -13.91
CA GLY A 393 -7.56 -13.26 -13.66
C GLY A 393 -8.35 -12.80 -14.87
N THR A 394 -7.89 -11.73 -15.55
CA THR A 394 -8.57 -11.14 -16.73
C THR A 394 -8.70 -12.09 -17.92
N GLU A 395 -7.88 -13.14 -18.00
CA GLU A 395 -8.00 -14.16 -19.06
C GLU A 395 -9.20 -15.10 -18.84
N GLY A 396 -9.72 -15.18 -17.60
CA GLY A 396 -10.91 -15.96 -17.26
C GLY A 396 -10.87 -17.40 -17.78
N ALA A 397 -11.94 -17.82 -18.44
CA ALA A 397 -12.05 -19.17 -19.01
C ALA A 397 -11.03 -19.47 -20.13
N MET A 398 -10.43 -18.44 -20.75
CA MET A 398 -9.41 -18.61 -21.80
C MET A 398 -8.03 -18.93 -21.22
N LEU A 399 -7.80 -18.73 -19.92
CA LEU A 399 -6.49 -18.92 -19.30
C LEU A 399 -5.91 -20.33 -19.56
N SER A 400 -6.74 -21.37 -19.44
CA SER A 400 -6.32 -22.75 -19.73
C SER A 400 -5.91 -22.95 -21.18
N GLN A 401 -6.64 -22.34 -22.13
CA GLN A 401 -6.31 -22.38 -23.55
C GLN A 401 -5.04 -21.59 -23.86
N LEU A 402 -4.81 -20.45 -23.21
CA LEU A 402 -3.60 -19.65 -23.39
C LEU A 402 -2.35 -20.39 -22.91
N VAL A 403 -2.44 -21.03 -21.75
CA VAL A 403 -1.34 -21.83 -21.16
C VAL A 403 -1.02 -23.04 -22.03
N LEU A 404 -2.03 -23.65 -22.67
CA LEU A 404 -1.85 -24.78 -23.60
C LEU A 404 -1.53 -24.37 -25.04
N SER A 405 -1.58 -23.07 -25.35
CA SER A 405 -1.34 -22.59 -26.71
C SER A 405 0.13 -22.75 -27.11
N ASN A 406 0.39 -22.93 -28.40
CA ASN A 406 1.75 -22.91 -28.96
C ASN A 406 2.42 -21.52 -28.88
N THR A 407 1.69 -20.49 -28.43
CA THR A 407 2.23 -19.13 -28.31
C THR A 407 2.96 -19.00 -26.97
N PRO A 408 4.24 -18.57 -26.96
CA PRO A 408 4.99 -18.41 -25.71
C PRO A 408 4.30 -17.45 -24.74
N GLY A 409 4.27 -17.78 -23.44
CA GLY A 409 3.65 -16.97 -22.39
C GLY A 409 4.17 -15.53 -22.35
N LYS A 410 5.47 -15.34 -22.62
CA LYS A 410 6.11 -14.02 -22.76
C LYS A 410 5.43 -13.09 -23.77
N THR A 411 4.81 -13.62 -24.82
CA THR A 411 4.13 -12.81 -25.83
C THR A 411 2.91 -12.10 -25.26
N PHE A 412 2.11 -12.79 -24.44
CA PHE A 412 0.93 -12.21 -23.78
C PHE A 412 1.33 -11.14 -22.74
N VAL A 413 2.34 -11.44 -21.93
CA VAL A 413 2.87 -10.51 -20.92
C VAL A 413 3.45 -9.25 -21.57
N HIS A 414 4.28 -9.40 -22.61
CA HIS A 414 4.84 -8.26 -23.32
C HIS A 414 3.78 -7.45 -24.07
N ALA A 415 2.73 -8.09 -24.59
CA ALA A 415 1.63 -7.39 -25.24
C ALA A 415 0.91 -6.47 -24.25
N LYS A 416 0.58 -6.95 -23.04
CA LYS A 416 -0.02 -6.14 -21.96
C LYS A 416 0.91 -5.01 -21.51
N LEU A 417 2.20 -5.30 -21.35
CA LEU A 417 3.23 -4.31 -21.00
C LEU A 417 3.30 -3.18 -22.04
N LEU A 418 3.32 -3.52 -23.33
CA LEU A 418 3.40 -2.58 -24.43
C LEU A 418 2.20 -1.63 -24.45
N ILE A 419 0.98 -2.17 -24.47
CA ILE A 419 -0.23 -1.36 -24.57
C ILE A 419 -0.45 -0.49 -23.34
N GLY A 420 -0.15 -1.00 -22.14
CA GLY A 420 -0.21 -0.23 -20.90
C GLY A 420 0.81 0.91 -20.90
N SER A 421 2.06 0.61 -21.23
CA SER A 421 3.13 1.63 -21.27
C SER A 421 2.87 2.70 -22.31
N CYS A 422 2.43 2.35 -23.52
CA CYS A 422 2.14 3.32 -24.58
C CYS A 422 1.01 4.27 -24.19
N LEU A 423 -0.08 3.76 -23.62
CA LEU A 423 -1.19 4.59 -23.15
C LEU A 423 -0.76 5.52 -22.01
N GLY A 424 -0.08 4.97 -21.00
CA GLY A 424 0.43 5.73 -19.88
C GLY A 424 1.40 6.83 -20.30
N LEU A 425 2.35 6.52 -21.20
CA LEU A 425 3.31 7.48 -21.72
C LEU A 425 2.61 8.61 -22.47
N GLY A 426 1.60 8.31 -23.29
CA GLY A 426 0.82 9.33 -23.98
C GLY A 426 0.15 10.32 -23.03
N ILE A 427 -0.51 9.81 -21.98
CA ILE A 427 -1.17 10.64 -20.97
C ILE A 427 -0.15 11.45 -20.16
N THR A 428 0.95 10.82 -19.74
CA THR A 428 2.00 11.47 -18.95
C THR A 428 2.72 12.56 -19.75
N LEU A 429 3.08 12.31 -21.02
CA LEU A 429 3.72 13.32 -21.87
C LEU A 429 2.79 14.49 -22.15
N PHE A 430 1.50 14.24 -22.35
CA PHE A 430 0.50 15.30 -22.47
C PHE A 430 0.38 16.11 -21.16
N GLY A 431 0.39 15.45 -20.00
CA GLY A 431 0.41 16.10 -18.68
C GLY A 431 1.66 16.97 -18.47
N ILE A 432 2.85 16.47 -18.82
CA ILE A 432 4.10 17.23 -18.78
C ILE A 432 4.01 18.44 -19.70
N ALA A 433 3.56 18.28 -20.95
CA ALA A 433 3.43 19.37 -21.90
C ALA A 433 2.47 20.46 -21.39
N LEU A 434 1.32 20.05 -20.84
CA LEU A 434 0.36 20.98 -20.24
C LEU A 434 0.95 21.72 -19.04
N TYR A 435 1.66 21.01 -18.16
CA TYR A 435 2.33 21.62 -17.01
C TYR A 435 3.43 22.59 -17.43
N VAL A 436 4.20 22.29 -18.48
CA VAL A 436 5.24 23.19 -18.99
C VAL A 436 4.65 24.46 -19.60
N ILE A 437 3.51 24.35 -20.30
CA ILE A 437 2.84 25.50 -20.92
C ILE A 437 2.19 26.42 -19.88
N THR A 438 1.68 25.85 -18.78
CA THR A 438 0.78 26.56 -17.85
C THR A 438 1.32 26.70 -16.43
N GLY A 439 2.39 25.98 -16.09
CA GLY A 439 2.94 25.88 -14.74
C GLY A 439 3.94 26.98 -14.42
N PRO A 440 3.91 27.55 -13.19
CA PRO A 440 4.69 28.74 -12.90
C PRO A 440 6.19 28.54 -12.66
N PHE A 441 6.76 27.32 -12.67
CA PHE A 441 8.13 27.09 -12.20
C PHE A 441 8.84 25.91 -12.88
N VAL A 442 9.02 25.96 -14.20
CA VAL A 442 9.69 24.87 -14.92
C VAL A 442 10.82 25.41 -15.78
N THR A 443 12.07 25.05 -15.46
CA THR A 443 13.22 25.35 -16.31
C THR A 443 13.31 24.30 -17.43
N PRO A 444 13.82 24.66 -18.63
CA PRO A 444 14.06 23.68 -19.68
C PRO A 444 14.95 22.52 -19.22
N ALA A 445 15.94 22.79 -18.36
CA ALA A 445 16.79 21.77 -17.76
C ALA A 445 15.98 20.76 -16.91
N PHE A 446 15.06 21.23 -16.05
CA PHE A 446 14.19 20.35 -15.26
C PHE A 446 13.34 19.45 -16.16
N VAL A 447 12.73 20.01 -17.21
CA VAL A 447 11.90 19.23 -18.16
C VAL A 447 12.72 18.14 -18.86
N LEU A 448 13.92 18.47 -19.31
CA LEU A 448 14.83 17.53 -19.97
C LEU A 448 15.23 16.36 -19.08
N VAL A 449 15.38 16.58 -17.77
CA VAL A 449 15.74 15.52 -16.81
C VAL A 449 14.52 14.74 -16.32
N VAL A 450 13.42 15.41 -15.97
CA VAL A 450 12.24 14.75 -15.38
C VAL A 450 11.52 13.85 -16.38
N THR A 451 11.47 14.24 -17.66
CA THR A 451 10.75 13.52 -18.72
C THR A 451 11.23 12.06 -18.89
N PRO A 452 12.53 11.77 -19.11
CA PRO A 452 13.00 10.39 -19.20
C PRO A 452 12.89 9.62 -17.88
N LEU A 453 13.06 10.27 -16.73
CA LEU A 453 12.91 9.61 -15.42
C LEU A 453 11.47 9.13 -15.21
N VAL A 454 10.49 10.01 -15.38
CA VAL A 454 9.07 9.67 -15.27
C VAL A 454 8.65 8.69 -16.37
N GLY A 455 9.19 8.81 -17.59
CA GLY A 455 9.00 7.82 -18.66
C GLY A 455 9.44 6.41 -18.25
N GLY A 456 10.56 6.29 -17.54
CA GLY A 456 11.00 5.04 -16.90
C GLY A 456 10.02 4.54 -15.84
N VAL A 457 9.48 5.44 -15.01
CA VAL A 457 8.47 5.11 -13.99
C VAL A 457 7.17 4.61 -14.61
N VAL A 458 6.75 5.15 -15.76
CA VAL A 458 5.55 4.66 -16.48
C VAL A 458 5.73 3.19 -16.90
N ILE A 459 6.87 2.84 -17.47
CA ILE A 459 7.17 1.45 -17.88
C ILE A 459 7.28 0.54 -16.64
N ALA A 460 7.93 1.04 -15.57
CA ALA A 460 7.99 0.34 -14.28
C ALA A 460 6.62 0.12 -13.67
N SER A 461 5.69 1.06 -13.80
CA SER A 461 4.31 0.93 -13.33
C SER A 461 3.59 -0.23 -14.02
N SER A 462 3.67 -0.32 -15.35
CA SER A 462 3.09 -1.43 -16.11
C SER A 462 3.72 -2.78 -15.73
N ALA A 463 5.05 -2.85 -15.67
CA ALA A 463 5.75 -4.08 -15.33
C ALA A 463 5.49 -4.51 -13.88
N PHE A 464 5.54 -3.59 -12.92
CA PHE A 464 5.28 -3.86 -11.51
C PHE A 464 3.84 -4.36 -11.30
N ALA A 465 2.85 -3.73 -11.96
CA ALA A 465 1.47 -4.19 -11.96
C ALA A 465 1.35 -5.64 -12.46
N LEU A 466 2.04 -6.01 -13.55
CA LEU A 466 2.09 -7.40 -14.03
C LEU A 466 2.65 -8.35 -12.96
N GLY A 467 3.74 -7.96 -12.30
CA GLY A 467 4.38 -8.75 -11.26
C GLY A 467 3.47 -8.97 -10.04
N ILE A 468 3.01 -7.87 -9.42
CA ILE A 468 2.18 -7.93 -8.20
C ILE A 468 0.79 -8.55 -8.49
N GLY A 469 0.20 -8.25 -9.65
CA GLY A 469 -1.06 -8.85 -10.09
C GLY A 469 -0.94 -10.35 -10.34
N SER A 470 0.21 -10.83 -10.82
CA SER A 470 0.49 -12.27 -10.95
C SER A 470 0.80 -12.95 -9.60
N ALA A 471 1.24 -12.17 -8.60
CA ALA A 471 1.48 -12.66 -7.24
C ALA A 471 0.17 -12.81 -6.45
N LEU A 472 -0.80 -11.94 -6.71
CA LEU A 472 -2.11 -11.85 -6.07
C LEU A 472 -3.25 -11.90 -7.11
N PRO A 473 -3.35 -12.96 -7.94
CA PRO A 473 -4.35 -13.02 -8.99
C PRO A 473 -5.76 -13.14 -8.39
N LYS A 474 -6.73 -12.47 -9.00
CA LYS A 474 -8.14 -12.58 -8.64
C LYS A 474 -8.92 -13.18 -9.81
N PHE A 475 -9.42 -14.40 -9.63
CA PHE A 475 -10.15 -15.16 -10.64
C PHE A 475 -11.67 -15.03 -10.53
N GLU A 476 -12.15 -14.56 -9.39
CA GLU A 476 -13.56 -14.31 -9.17
C GLU A 476 -13.95 -12.97 -9.80
N THR A 477 -15.03 -13.00 -10.59
CA THR A 477 -15.70 -11.78 -11.02
C THR A 477 -16.22 -11.04 -9.79
N SER A 478 -16.20 -9.72 -9.87
CA SER A 478 -16.88 -8.89 -8.90
C SER A 478 -17.71 -7.86 -9.63
N GLU A 479 -18.88 -7.61 -9.09
CA GLU A 479 -19.74 -6.55 -9.59
C GLU A 479 -19.20 -5.18 -9.17
N VAL A 480 -18.88 -4.36 -10.16
CA VAL A 480 -18.51 -2.97 -9.97
C VAL A 480 -19.75 -2.13 -10.30
N PHE A 481 -20.21 -1.32 -9.34
CA PHE A 481 -21.47 -0.56 -9.41
C PHE A 481 -22.70 -1.39 -9.80
N ASP A 482 -22.81 -2.64 -9.29
CA ASP A 482 -24.01 -3.49 -9.43
C ASP A 482 -24.52 -3.66 -10.86
N SER A 483 -23.61 -3.66 -11.82
CA SER A 483 -24.00 -3.67 -13.21
C SER A 483 -22.96 -4.27 -14.13
N VAL A 484 -21.69 -4.30 -13.73
CA VAL A 484 -20.65 -5.00 -14.49
C VAL A 484 -20.02 -6.08 -13.63
N GLU A 485 -20.33 -7.33 -13.93
CA GLU A 485 -19.47 -8.45 -13.55
C GLU A 485 -18.14 -8.31 -14.29
N THR A 486 -17.11 -7.84 -13.58
CA THR A 486 -15.77 -7.72 -14.13
C THR A 486 -14.73 -8.34 -13.20
N LEU A 487 -13.65 -8.81 -13.79
CA LEU A 487 -12.50 -9.36 -13.10
C LEU A 487 -11.65 -8.20 -12.57
N VAL A 488 -12.08 -7.58 -11.47
CA VAL A 488 -11.30 -6.49 -10.86
C VAL A 488 -9.98 -7.00 -10.30
N PRO A 489 -8.95 -6.15 -10.29
CA PRO A 489 -7.71 -6.47 -9.58
C PRO A 489 -7.90 -6.59 -8.06
N SER A 490 -6.92 -7.23 -7.41
CA SER A 490 -6.85 -7.24 -5.95
C SER A 490 -6.66 -5.82 -5.44
N VAL A 491 -7.47 -5.40 -4.45
CA VAL A 491 -7.33 -4.09 -3.79
C VAL A 491 -5.94 -3.93 -3.18
N VAL A 492 -5.38 -5.02 -2.63
CA VAL A 492 -4.02 -5.02 -2.07
C VAL A 492 -2.97 -4.79 -3.16
N ALA A 493 -3.11 -5.47 -4.30
CA ALA A 493 -2.20 -5.27 -5.43
C ALA A 493 -2.31 -3.83 -5.97
N ALA A 494 -3.52 -3.27 -6.03
CA ALA A 494 -3.78 -1.90 -6.45
C ALA A 494 -3.15 -0.88 -5.50
N LEU A 495 -3.28 -1.07 -4.19
CA LEU A 495 -2.69 -0.21 -3.17
C LEU A 495 -1.16 -0.25 -3.23
N VAL A 496 -0.56 -1.45 -3.25
CA VAL A 496 0.90 -1.62 -3.33
C VAL A 496 1.44 -1.01 -4.62
N HIS A 497 0.77 -1.21 -5.75
CA HIS A 497 1.11 -0.57 -7.03
C HIS A 497 1.01 0.95 -6.96
N GLY A 498 -0.10 1.50 -6.47
CA GLY A 498 -0.33 2.94 -6.36
C GLY A 498 0.71 3.62 -5.46
N THR A 499 0.98 3.07 -4.28
CA THR A 499 1.97 3.61 -3.34
C THR A 499 3.39 3.53 -3.91
N THR A 500 3.78 2.38 -4.47
CA THR A 500 5.13 2.20 -5.03
C THR A 500 5.39 3.16 -6.19
N THR A 501 4.43 3.28 -7.11
CA THR A 501 4.56 4.17 -8.28
C THR A 501 4.49 5.65 -7.91
N LEU A 502 3.73 6.00 -6.87
CA LEU A 502 3.71 7.36 -6.31
C LEU A 502 5.08 7.73 -5.72
N LEU A 503 5.68 6.83 -4.92
CA LEU A 503 7.02 7.03 -4.38
C LEU A 503 8.07 7.16 -5.49
N LEU A 504 8.07 6.28 -6.49
CA LEU A 504 8.98 6.37 -7.64
C LEU A 504 8.81 7.68 -8.43
N THR A 505 7.56 8.12 -8.64
CA THR A 505 7.27 9.39 -9.33
C THR A 505 7.78 10.58 -8.50
N GLY A 506 7.52 10.59 -7.19
CA GLY A 506 8.04 11.61 -6.27
C GLY A 506 9.56 11.65 -6.25
N THR A 507 10.23 10.49 -6.19
CA THR A 507 11.69 10.40 -6.26
C THR A 507 12.23 10.88 -7.60
N ALA A 508 11.59 10.55 -8.73
CA ALA A 508 11.98 11.04 -10.06
C ALA A 508 11.93 12.58 -10.13
N VAL A 509 10.83 13.17 -9.63
CA VAL A 509 10.64 14.63 -9.57
C VAL A 509 11.67 15.28 -8.63
N ALA A 510 11.88 14.72 -7.45
CA ALA A 510 12.85 15.24 -6.47
C ALA A 510 14.29 15.15 -6.99
N LEU A 511 14.66 14.07 -7.68
CA LEU A 511 15.97 13.93 -8.31
C LEU A 511 16.16 14.93 -9.46
N ALA A 512 15.13 15.13 -10.30
CA ALA A 512 15.19 16.15 -11.33
C ALA A 512 15.37 17.56 -10.73
N ALA A 513 14.65 17.88 -9.65
CA ALA A 513 14.81 19.14 -8.94
C ALA A 513 16.22 19.28 -8.35
N LEU A 514 16.73 18.25 -7.69
CA LEU A 514 18.07 18.24 -7.09
C LEU A 514 19.18 18.45 -8.12
N VAL A 515 19.09 17.79 -9.28
CA VAL A 515 20.12 17.85 -10.33
C VAL A 515 20.12 19.18 -11.08
N THR A 516 18.96 19.85 -11.15
CA THR A 516 18.79 21.09 -11.92
C THR A 516 18.75 22.35 -11.07
N ALA A 517 18.83 22.22 -9.74
CA ALA A 517 18.93 23.34 -8.82
C ALA A 517 20.27 24.07 -9.01
N ALA A 518 20.23 25.40 -9.18
CA ALA A 518 21.41 26.23 -9.40
C ALA A 518 22.42 26.14 -8.22
N ASP A 519 21.91 26.10 -6.98
CA ASP A 519 22.70 26.04 -5.75
C ASP A 519 22.58 24.69 -5.04
N SER A 520 22.62 23.57 -5.79
CA SER A 520 22.53 22.24 -5.18
C SER A 520 23.69 22.01 -4.19
N PRO A 521 23.40 21.66 -2.91
CA PRO A 521 24.44 21.35 -1.93
C PRO A 521 25.13 19.99 -2.20
N VAL A 522 24.63 19.22 -3.17
CA VAL A 522 25.11 17.89 -3.51
C VAL A 522 26.06 17.95 -4.71
N SER A 523 27.26 17.38 -4.57
CA SER A 523 28.25 17.27 -5.66
C SER A 523 27.70 16.56 -6.91
N LEU A 524 28.20 16.91 -8.10
CA LEU A 524 27.85 16.28 -9.37
C LEU A 524 28.01 14.75 -9.36
N THR A 525 29.04 14.23 -8.68
CA THR A 525 29.27 12.78 -8.56
C THR A 525 28.15 12.09 -7.79
N LYS A 526 27.74 12.67 -6.64
CA LYS A 526 26.63 12.13 -5.82
C LYS A 526 25.29 12.23 -6.56
N GLN A 527 25.07 13.31 -7.31
CA GLN A 527 23.90 13.45 -8.19
C GLN A 527 23.86 12.36 -9.28
N GLY A 528 24.98 12.17 -10.00
CA GLY A 528 25.09 11.14 -11.03
C GLY A 528 24.90 9.72 -10.48
N LEU A 529 25.44 9.44 -9.29
CA LEU A 529 25.22 8.18 -8.59
C LEU A 529 23.74 7.99 -8.23
N ALA A 530 23.07 9.01 -7.71
CA ALA A 530 21.65 8.95 -7.37
C ALA A 530 20.77 8.65 -8.60
N LEU A 531 21.05 9.30 -9.73
CA LEU A 531 20.39 9.01 -11.01
C LEU A 531 20.67 7.57 -11.50
N GLY A 532 21.91 7.10 -11.37
CA GLY A 532 22.31 5.75 -11.73
C GLY A 532 21.60 4.68 -10.89
N VAL A 533 21.55 4.88 -9.57
CA VAL A 533 20.86 3.98 -8.63
C VAL A 533 19.36 3.97 -8.90
N PHE A 534 18.74 5.14 -9.08
CA PHE A 534 17.32 5.23 -9.42
C PHE A 534 17.01 4.48 -10.72
N SER A 535 17.81 4.69 -11.77
CA SER A 535 17.66 4.01 -13.05
C SER A 535 17.83 2.50 -12.93
N LEU A 536 18.78 2.04 -12.13
CA LEU A 536 18.99 0.62 -11.83
C LEU A 536 17.77 0.02 -11.12
N VAL A 537 17.23 0.70 -10.11
CA VAL A 537 16.02 0.26 -9.39
C VAL A 537 14.84 0.14 -10.35
N VAL A 538 14.63 1.14 -11.20
CA VAL A 538 13.59 1.12 -12.25
C VAL A 538 13.77 -0.08 -13.19
N VAL A 539 14.99 -0.34 -13.67
CA VAL A 539 15.30 -1.51 -14.53
C VAL A 539 15.05 -2.83 -13.81
N VAL A 540 15.46 -2.97 -12.55
CA VAL A 540 15.23 -4.18 -11.75
C VAL A 540 13.74 -4.44 -11.54
N ILE A 541 12.96 -3.39 -11.25
CA ILE A 541 11.51 -3.49 -11.13
C ILE A 541 10.89 -3.93 -12.46
N ILE A 542 11.30 -3.32 -13.57
CA ILE A 542 10.79 -3.65 -14.91
C ILE A 542 11.10 -5.11 -15.27
N ASP A 543 12.37 -5.50 -15.25
CA ASP A 543 12.78 -6.83 -15.69
C ASP A 543 12.33 -7.93 -14.73
N GLY A 544 12.46 -7.70 -13.41
CA GLY A 544 12.05 -8.64 -12.38
C GLY A 544 10.55 -8.93 -12.40
N SER A 545 9.72 -7.89 -12.45
CA SER A 545 8.27 -8.04 -12.46
C SER A 545 7.77 -8.69 -13.76
N ARG A 546 8.37 -8.33 -14.90
CA ARG A 546 8.13 -8.97 -16.19
C ARG A 546 8.46 -10.45 -16.15
N ARG A 547 9.66 -10.84 -15.70
CA ARG A 547 10.07 -12.26 -15.60
C ARG A 547 9.16 -13.04 -14.68
N TYR A 548 8.80 -12.46 -13.54
CA TYR A 548 7.91 -13.10 -12.59
C TYR A 548 6.52 -13.34 -13.20
N ALA A 549 5.95 -12.36 -13.91
CA ALA A 549 4.68 -12.50 -14.59
C ALA A 549 4.72 -13.59 -15.68
N VAL A 550 5.79 -13.65 -16.48
CA VAL A 550 6.00 -14.71 -17.48
C VAL A 550 6.07 -16.08 -16.81
N ALA A 551 6.92 -16.22 -15.78
CA ALA A 551 7.07 -17.46 -15.04
C ALA A 551 5.74 -17.92 -14.42
N ARG A 552 4.93 -16.99 -13.88
CA ARG A 552 3.61 -17.30 -13.29
C ARG A 552 2.59 -17.76 -14.32
N LEU A 553 2.59 -17.18 -15.51
CA LEU A 553 1.72 -17.62 -16.60
C LEU A 553 2.13 -19.02 -17.09
N GLU A 554 3.43 -19.24 -17.34
CA GLU A 554 3.95 -20.51 -17.85
C GLU A 554 3.87 -21.67 -16.84
N SER A 555 3.94 -21.35 -15.53
CA SER A 555 3.80 -22.32 -14.44
C SER A 555 2.40 -22.33 -13.81
N TYR A 556 1.40 -21.74 -14.47
CA TYR A 556 0.03 -21.78 -13.98
C TYR A 556 -0.43 -23.23 -13.75
N GLY A 557 -1.02 -23.50 -12.58
CA GLY A 557 -1.40 -24.85 -12.16
C GLY A 557 -0.30 -25.68 -11.48
N ARG A 558 0.96 -25.21 -11.44
CA ARG A 558 2.06 -25.87 -10.70
C ARG A 558 2.20 -25.31 -9.28
N GLU A 559 2.64 -26.15 -8.34
CA GLU A 559 2.87 -25.73 -6.94
C GLU A 559 4.04 -24.75 -6.79
N GLN A 560 5.09 -24.92 -7.60
CA GLN A 560 6.30 -24.09 -7.57
C GLN A 560 6.49 -23.33 -8.87
N THR A 561 6.95 -22.08 -8.74
CA THR A 561 7.17 -21.15 -9.87
C THR A 561 8.67 -21.02 -10.14
N GLY A 562 9.13 -21.57 -11.26
CA GLY A 562 10.52 -21.43 -11.70
C GLY A 562 10.78 -20.04 -12.27
N VAL A 563 11.38 -19.15 -11.49
CA VAL A 563 11.58 -17.73 -11.84
C VAL A 563 12.93 -17.42 -12.52
N GLY A 564 13.85 -18.39 -12.51
CA GLY A 564 15.13 -18.33 -13.22
C GLY A 564 16.23 -17.52 -12.51
N ARG A 565 17.46 -17.68 -13.00
CA ARG A 565 18.71 -17.15 -12.41
C ARG A 565 18.68 -15.65 -12.08
N VAL A 566 18.29 -14.81 -13.03
CA VAL A 566 18.33 -13.34 -12.86
C VAL A 566 17.34 -12.88 -11.79
N PHE A 567 16.13 -13.44 -11.79
CA PHE A 567 15.13 -13.10 -10.79
C PHE A 567 15.58 -13.50 -9.37
N THR A 568 16.28 -14.63 -9.23
CA THR A 568 16.84 -15.05 -7.93
C THR A 568 17.77 -13.99 -7.34
N ILE A 569 18.60 -13.33 -8.18
CA ILE A 569 19.46 -12.22 -7.73
C ILE A 569 18.61 -11.00 -7.32
N TYR A 570 17.59 -10.64 -8.09
CA TYR A 570 16.69 -9.53 -7.74
C TYR A 570 15.94 -9.80 -6.44
N ALA A 571 15.39 -11.00 -6.28
CA ALA A 571 14.69 -11.40 -5.06
C ALA A 571 15.64 -11.38 -3.83
N ALA A 572 16.88 -11.82 -3.98
CA ALA A 572 17.89 -11.72 -2.92
C ALA A 572 18.17 -10.27 -2.51
N ALA A 573 18.34 -9.36 -3.48
CA ALA A 573 18.55 -7.94 -3.21
C ALA A 573 17.31 -7.29 -2.56
N ILE A 574 16.11 -7.64 -3.03
CA ILE A 574 14.84 -7.15 -2.45
C ILE A 574 14.65 -7.64 -1.02
N LEU A 575 15.01 -8.89 -0.71
CA LEU A 575 14.95 -9.42 0.65
C LEU A 575 15.88 -8.63 1.59
N SER A 576 17.11 -8.34 1.15
CA SER A 576 18.04 -7.51 1.94
C SER A 576 17.50 -6.09 2.13
N LEU A 577 17.00 -5.45 1.07
CA LEU A 577 16.42 -4.11 1.16
C LEU A 577 15.21 -4.10 2.12
N MET A 578 14.34 -5.10 2.02
CA MET A 578 13.17 -5.21 2.90
C MET A 578 13.59 -5.41 4.36
N ALA A 579 14.68 -6.15 4.62
CA ALA A 579 15.21 -6.32 5.98
C ALA A 579 15.68 -5.00 6.57
N VAL A 580 16.42 -4.19 5.80
CA VAL A 580 16.84 -2.84 6.20
C VAL A 580 15.62 -1.95 6.48
N VAL A 581 14.67 -1.86 5.54
CA VAL A 581 13.48 -1.00 5.67
C VAL A 581 12.61 -1.42 6.86
N LEU A 582 12.39 -2.72 7.03
CA LEU A 582 11.58 -3.23 8.15
C LEU A 582 12.31 -3.07 9.48
N GLY A 583 13.63 -3.26 9.51
CA GLY A 583 14.47 -2.98 10.67
C GLY A 583 14.33 -1.54 11.13
N GLN A 584 14.49 -0.58 10.21
CA GLN A 584 14.32 0.85 10.50
C GLN A 584 12.89 1.19 10.98
N SER A 585 11.88 0.57 10.39
CA SER A 585 10.48 0.76 10.81
C SER A 585 10.24 0.23 12.25
N VAL A 586 10.79 -0.93 12.60
CA VAL A 586 10.69 -1.49 13.96
C VAL A 586 11.52 -0.66 14.95
N GLY A 587 12.75 -0.29 14.58
CA GLY A 587 13.63 0.59 15.37
C GLY A 587 12.97 1.92 15.69
N LEU A 588 12.44 2.61 14.68
CA LEU A 588 11.68 3.86 14.87
C LEU A 588 10.47 3.64 15.77
N SER A 589 9.74 2.54 15.62
CA SER A 589 8.61 2.23 16.50
C SER A 589 9.05 2.09 17.96
N VAL A 590 10.15 1.39 18.22
CA VAL A 590 10.68 1.23 19.57
C VAL A 590 11.21 2.55 20.13
N ALA A 591 11.88 3.37 19.32
CA ALA A 591 12.30 4.73 19.71
C ALA A 591 11.09 5.60 20.12
N LEU A 592 9.99 5.46 19.36
CA LEU A 592 8.72 6.12 19.64
C LEU A 592 7.95 5.53 20.84
N VAL A 593 8.33 4.37 21.37
CA VAL A 593 7.75 3.85 22.62
C VAL A 593 8.63 4.21 23.82
N VAL A 594 9.93 4.02 23.69
CA VAL A 594 10.91 4.17 24.78
C VAL A 594 11.20 5.64 25.12
N GLY A 595 11.19 6.52 24.12
CA GLY A 595 11.58 7.93 24.26
C GLY A 595 12.94 8.20 23.61
N LEU A 596 13.07 9.32 22.90
CA LEU A 596 14.33 9.75 22.28
C LEU A 596 15.22 10.54 23.27
N ASP A 597 14.65 10.90 24.42
CA ASP A 597 15.28 11.62 25.54
C ASP A 597 16.09 10.71 26.48
N ARG A 598 16.12 9.40 26.21
CA ARG A 598 16.89 8.45 27.00
C ARG A 598 18.40 8.63 26.79
N PRO A 599 19.23 8.30 27.80
CA PRO A 599 20.68 8.28 27.62
C PRO A 599 21.08 7.43 26.42
N VAL A 600 22.00 7.95 25.59
CA VAL A 600 22.45 7.31 24.35
C VAL A 600 22.95 5.89 24.59
N GLY A 601 23.74 5.68 25.65
CA GLY A 601 24.24 4.37 26.06
C GLY A 601 23.18 3.34 26.48
N LEU A 602 21.92 3.77 26.69
CA LEU A 602 20.77 2.88 26.90
C LEU A 602 19.92 2.74 25.64
N LEU A 603 19.67 3.85 24.92
CA LEU A 603 18.79 3.88 23.77
C LEU A 603 19.35 3.08 22.58
N LEU A 604 20.62 3.29 22.24
CA LEU A 604 21.22 2.65 21.06
C LEU A 604 21.25 1.12 21.14
N PRO A 605 21.62 0.48 22.27
CA PRO A 605 21.51 -0.97 22.40
C PRO A 605 20.09 -1.51 22.20
N ILE A 606 19.07 -0.79 22.68
CA ILE A 606 17.66 -1.16 22.51
C ILE A 606 17.27 -1.07 21.03
N LEU A 607 17.62 0.02 20.36
CA LEU A 607 17.32 0.22 18.94
C LEU A 607 18.06 -0.81 18.07
N PHE A 608 19.32 -1.09 18.39
CA PHE A 608 20.11 -2.13 17.75
C PHE A 608 19.37 -3.48 17.75
N VAL A 609 18.90 -3.93 18.92
CA VAL A 609 18.11 -5.18 19.02
C VAL A 609 16.80 -5.07 18.23
N ALA A 610 16.08 -3.95 18.34
CA ALA A 610 14.81 -3.73 17.67
C ALA A 610 14.95 -3.79 16.13
N GLU A 611 16.00 -3.21 15.57
CA GLU A 611 16.25 -3.21 14.14
C GLU A 611 16.48 -4.63 13.62
N TYR A 612 17.27 -5.46 14.33
CA TYR A 612 17.49 -6.85 13.95
C TYR A 612 16.22 -7.72 14.05
N VAL A 613 15.22 -7.37 14.86
CA VAL A 613 13.91 -8.04 14.83
C VAL A 613 13.27 -7.92 13.44
N GLY A 614 13.42 -6.76 12.76
CA GLY A 614 12.94 -6.59 11.39
C GLY A 614 13.58 -7.56 10.40
N TYR A 615 14.88 -7.83 10.55
CA TYR A 615 15.62 -8.78 9.71
C TYR A 615 15.11 -10.22 9.91
N VAL A 616 14.87 -10.61 11.16
CA VAL A 616 14.27 -11.92 11.50
C VAL A 616 12.88 -12.06 10.88
N LEU A 617 12.05 -11.02 10.96
CA LEU A 617 10.70 -11.04 10.38
C LEU A 617 10.73 -11.22 8.86
N VAL A 618 11.70 -10.63 8.15
CA VAL A 618 11.87 -10.85 6.71
C VAL A 618 12.30 -12.28 6.40
N ALA A 619 13.26 -12.84 7.16
CA ALA A 619 13.68 -14.22 7.00
C ALA A 619 12.50 -15.20 7.21
N LEU A 620 11.73 -15.02 8.29
CA LEU A 620 10.54 -15.83 8.58
C LEU A 620 9.43 -15.65 7.54
N GLY A 621 9.20 -14.41 7.10
CA GLY A 621 8.25 -14.09 6.02
C GLY A 621 8.59 -14.80 4.72
N PHE A 622 9.88 -14.83 4.35
CA PHE A 622 10.36 -15.60 3.19
C PHE A 622 10.05 -17.08 3.33
N LEU A 623 10.37 -17.72 4.45
CA LEU A 623 10.10 -19.16 4.67
C LEU A 623 8.61 -19.48 4.62
N TYR A 624 7.77 -18.61 5.20
CA TYR A 624 6.32 -18.77 5.24
C TYR A 624 5.67 -18.65 3.85
N VAL A 625 6.08 -17.64 3.06
CA VAL A 625 5.55 -17.39 1.71
C VAL A 625 6.01 -18.47 0.72
N THR A 626 7.27 -18.93 0.85
CA THR A 626 7.86 -19.93 -0.05
C THR A 626 7.60 -21.37 0.36
N ARG A 627 6.92 -21.60 1.50
CA ARG A 627 6.58 -22.93 2.05
C ARG A 627 7.81 -23.80 2.37
N ARG A 628 8.96 -23.20 2.68
CA ARG A 628 10.23 -23.90 2.92
C ARG A 628 10.36 -24.54 4.30
N GLY A 629 9.55 -24.10 5.28
CA GLY A 629 9.52 -24.67 6.64
C GLY A 629 10.84 -24.52 7.42
N VAL A 630 10.90 -25.11 8.62
CA VAL A 630 12.09 -25.06 9.48
C VAL A 630 13.25 -25.92 8.98
N ALA A 631 12.97 -26.95 8.16
CA ALA A 631 14.00 -27.81 7.55
C ALA A 631 14.91 -27.06 6.57
N TYR A 632 14.52 -25.85 6.14
CA TYR A 632 15.37 -24.98 5.34
C TYR A 632 16.44 -24.26 6.18
N LEU A 633 16.34 -24.29 7.51
CA LEU A 633 17.33 -23.70 8.43
C LEU A 633 18.47 -24.69 8.70
N ASP A 634 19.68 -24.32 8.27
CA ASP A 634 20.88 -25.11 8.51
C ASP A 634 21.43 -24.86 9.91
N ILE A 635 20.79 -25.45 10.92
CA ILE A 635 21.18 -25.34 12.32
C ILE A 635 21.81 -26.67 12.76
N ALA A 636 23.13 -26.67 12.96
CA ALA A 636 23.87 -27.81 13.47
C ALA A 636 24.85 -27.38 14.57
N TRP A 637 24.89 -28.13 15.66
CA TRP A 637 25.86 -27.93 16.75
C TRP A 637 27.28 -28.24 16.28
N PRO A 638 28.30 -27.47 16.72
CA PRO A 638 29.67 -27.64 16.27
C PRO A 638 30.26 -28.97 16.75
N SER A 639 30.85 -29.72 15.84
CA SER A 639 31.72 -30.84 16.15
C SER A 639 33.11 -30.37 16.63
N LYS A 640 33.94 -31.28 17.14
CA LYS A 640 35.35 -30.95 17.50
C LYS A 640 36.14 -30.36 16.33
N ARG A 641 35.87 -30.82 15.10
CA ARG A 641 36.48 -30.28 13.88
C ARG A 641 36.01 -28.84 13.62
N ASP A 642 34.75 -28.56 13.89
CA ASP A 642 34.16 -27.23 13.68
C ASP A 642 34.71 -26.21 14.67
N ILE A 643 35.11 -26.62 15.88
CA ILE A 643 35.85 -25.74 16.80
C ILE A 643 37.15 -25.24 16.16
N GLY A 644 37.88 -26.13 15.46
CA GLY A 644 39.07 -25.74 14.70
C GLY A 644 38.74 -24.79 13.52
N ILE A 645 37.61 -25.01 12.84
CA ILE A 645 37.12 -24.11 11.78
C ILE A 645 36.72 -22.74 12.37
N ILE A 646 36.12 -22.71 13.55
CA ILE A 646 35.76 -21.46 14.25
C ILE A 646 37.03 -20.67 14.56
N ALA A 647 38.01 -21.28 15.24
CA ALA A 647 39.26 -20.62 15.59
C ALA A 647 40.01 -20.14 14.33
N GLY A 648 40.16 -21.00 13.33
CA GLY A 648 40.79 -20.64 12.06
C GLY A 648 40.03 -19.56 11.30
N GLY A 649 38.70 -19.58 11.34
CA GLY A 649 37.83 -18.58 10.72
C GLY A 649 37.99 -17.20 11.35
N VAL A 650 38.02 -17.12 12.68
CA VAL A 650 38.25 -15.85 13.41
C VAL A 650 39.64 -15.30 13.08
N LEU A 651 40.67 -16.14 13.14
CA LEU A 651 42.04 -15.73 12.80
C LEU A 651 42.15 -15.27 11.34
N ALA A 652 41.47 -15.94 10.41
CA ALA A 652 41.43 -15.53 9.01
C ALA A 652 40.70 -14.20 8.82
N SER A 653 39.57 -13.98 9.50
CA SER A 653 38.83 -12.70 9.44
C SER A 653 39.68 -11.53 9.97
N VAL A 654 40.33 -11.72 11.14
CA VAL A 654 41.26 -10.73 11.69
C VAL A 654 42.45 -10.52 10.75
N GLY A 655 43.02 -11.58 10.18
CA GLY A 655 44.13 -11.48 9.23
C GLY A 655 43.77 -10.70 7.96
N VAL A 656 42.56 -10.90 7.42
CA VAL A 656 42.03 -10.10 6.30
C VAL A 656 41.92 -8.63 6.69
N TRP A 657 41.37 -8.34 7.88
CA TRP A 657 41.25 -6.98 8.38
C TRP A 657 42.63 -6.32 8.56
N VAL A 658 43.59 -6.98 9.21
CA VAL A 658 44.96 -6.47 9.40
C VAL A 658 45.62 -6.18 8.05
N LEU A 659 45.55 -7.13 7.12
CA LEU A 659 46.12 -6.97 5.78
C LEU A 659 45.48 -5.78 5.04
N ALA A 660 44.16 -5.65 5.11
CA ALA A 660 43.44 -4.53 4.51
C ALA A 660 43.86 -3.20 5.14
N SER A 661 43.95 -3.11 6.46
CA SER A 661 44.41 -1.92 7.18
C SER A 661 45.81 -1.50 6.73
N VAL A 662 46.76 -2.45 6.64
CA VAL A 662 48.13 -2.17 6.15
C VAL A 662 48.12 -1.65 4.72
N LEU A 663 47.33 -2.26 3.83
CA LEU A 663 47.23 -1.84 2.44
C LEU A 663 46.58 -0.45 2.31
N ILE A 664 45.49 -0.21 3.03
CA ILE A 664 44.77 1.07 3.05
C ILE A 664 45.70 2.19 3.51
N THR A 665 46.37 2.01 4.65
CA THR A 665 47.32 2.99 5.19
C THR A 665 48.52 3.19 4.26
N GLY A 666 49.11 2.09 3.77
CA GLY A 666 50.28 2.14 2.89
C GLY A 666 50.01 2.80 1.53
N LEU A 667 48.77 2.71 1.03
CA LEU A 667 48.34 3.33 -0.22
C LEU A 667 47.69 4.72 -0.02
N GLY A 668 47.54 5.18 1.21
CA GLY A 668 46.86 6.45 1.53
C GLY A 668 45.38 6.47 1.12
N LEU A 669 44.71 5.31 1.16
CA LEU A 669 43.30 5.20 0.78
C LEU A 669 42.40 5.74 1.89
N PRO A 670 41.32 6.49 1.55
CA PRO A 670 40.39 6.97 2.55
C PRO A 670 39.44 5.84 3.00
N VAL A 671 39.04 5.86 4.26
CA VAL A 671 38.08 4.89 4.87
C VAL A 671 36.86 5.66 5.38
N ALA A 672 35.71 4.97 5.47
CA ALA A 672 34.52 5.52 6.08
C ALA A 672 34.42 5.03 7.53
N ASP A 673 34.31 5.95 8.47
CA ASP A 673 34.12 5.61 9.87
C ASP A 673 32.67 5.17 10.12
N HIS A 674 32.49 4.18 10.98
CA HIS A 674 31.17 3.77 11.41
C HIS A 674 30.76 4.58 12.66
N PRO A 675 29.61 5.27 12.66
CA PRO A 675 29.19 6.14 13.77
C PRO A 675 29.04 5.48 15.16
N LEU A 676 28.98 4.14 15.22
CA LEU A 676 28.79 3.37 16.45
C LEU A 676 30.09 2.79 17.00
N PHE A 677 31.17 2.81 16.21
CA PHE A 677 32.41 2.09 16.52
C PHE A 677 33.66 3.00 16.44
N SER A 678 33.48 4.32 16.43
CA SER A 678 34.60 5.28 16.44
C SER A 678 35.30 5.27 17.80
N ALA A 679 36.63 5.16 17.79
CA ALA A 679 37.43 5.18 19.02
C ALA A 679 37.56 6.61 19.59
N GLU A 680 37.49 7.64 18.73
CA GLU A 680 37.66 9.06 19.10
C GLU A 680 36.40 9.66 19.74
N ASP A 681 35.21 9.25 19.27
CA ASP A 681 33.93 9.82 19.71
C ASP A 681 33.01 8.81 20.44
N GLY A 682 33.43 7.54 20.55
CA GLY A 682 32.62 6.46 21.08
C GLY A 682 32.48 6.49 22.61
N ASP A 683 31.27 6.29 23.11
CA ASP A 683 31.03 6.05 24.55
C ASP A 683 31.61 4.67 24.95
N PRO A 684 32.61 4.58 25.85
CA PRO A 684 33.18 3.29 26.26
C PRO A 684 32.15 2.31 26.81
N TRP A 685 31.13 2.81 27.51
CA TRP A 685 30.06 1.97 28.03
C TRP A 685 29.26 1.34 26.88
N LEU A 686 28.94 2.12 25.85
CA LEU A 686 28.24 1.65 24.67
C LEU A 686 29.04 0.57 23.95
N LEU A 687 30.34 0.78 23.73
CA LEU A 687 31.23 -0.21 23.10
C LEU A 687 31.24 -1.53 23.88
N LEU A 688 31.33 -1.48 25.21
CA LEU A 688 31.29 -2.68 26.05
C LEU A 688 29.95 -3.44 25.93
N VAL A 689 28.82 -2.72 25.89
CA VAL A 689 27.49 -3.32 25.71
C VAL A 689 27.31 -3.92 24.32
N LEU A 690 27.95 -3.36 23.29
CA LEU A 690 27.88 -3.87 21.93
C LEU A 690 28.57 -5.23 21.78
N VAL A 691 29.61 -5.55 22.56
CA VAL A 691 30.32 -6.84 22.50
C VAL A 691 29.37 -8.07 22.61
N PRO A 692 28.55 -8.23 23.66
CA PRO A 692 27.59 -9.34 23.71
C PRO A 692 26.51 -9.23 22.62
N LEU A 693 26.09 -8.02 22.21
CA LEU A 693 25.12 -7.86 21.12
C LEU A 693 25.66 -8.31 19.76
N MET A 694 26.97 -8.15 19.51
CA MET A 694 27.62 -8.68 18.30
C MET A 694 27.52 -10.21 18.23
N LEU A 695 27.68 -10.88 19.37
CA LEU A 695 27.69 -12.34 19.48
C LEU A 695 26.29 -12.94 19.40
N PHE A 696 25.31 -12.33 20.08
CA PHE A 696 24.00 -12.96 20.29
C PHE A 696 22.87 -12.37 19.46
N VAL A 697 23.06 -11.19 18.85
CA VAL A 697 22.02 -10.52 18.06
C VAL A 697 22.50 -10.30 16.64
N ASN A 698 23.57 -9.53 16.44
CA ASN A 698 24.05 -9.17 15.12
C ASN A 698 24.39 -10.41 14.27
N ALA A 699 25.47 -11.11 14.63
CA ALA A 699 25.98 -12.20 13.80
C ALA A 699 24.97 -13.36 13.61
N PRO A 700 24.19 -13.78 14.61
CA PRO A 700 23.14 -14.78 14.40
C PRO A 700 22.08 -14.35 13.39
N VAL A 701 21.60 -13.11 13.47
CA VAL A 701 20.53 -12.61 12.60
C VAL A 701 21.03 -12.33 11.19
N GLU A 702 22.21 -11.73 11.06
CA GLU A 702 22.81 -11.47 9.75
C GLU A 702 23.14 -12.77 9.03
N GLU A 703 23.77 -13.74 9.68
CA GLU A 703 24.10 -15.00 9.01
C GLU A 703 22.85 -15.84 8.69
N LEU A 704 21.79 -15.75 9.50
CA LEU A 704 20.49 -16.33 9.18
C LEU A 704 19.93 -15.75 7.86
N LEU A 705 19.96 -14.42 7.71
CA LEU A 705 19.44 -13.77 6.52
C LEU A 705 20.38 -13.94 5.32
N TYR A 706 21.65 -13.62 5.45
CA TYR A 706 22.58 -13.54 4.32
C TYR A 706 23.13 -14.89 3.89
N ARG A 707 23.36 -15.85 4.79
CA ARG A 707 23.82 -17.20 4.41
C ARG A 707 22.67 -18.15 4.19
N ASN A 708 21.81 -18.32 5.18
CA ASN A 708 20.79 -19.35 5.11
C ASN A 708 19.58 -18.98 4.25
N VAL A 709 19.17 -17.72 4.23
CA VAL A 709 18.10 -17.28 3.32
C VAL A 709 18.67 -16.90 1.97
N ILE A 710 19.48 -15.85 1.89
CA ILE A 710 19.93 -15.25 0.62
C ILE A 710 20.94 -16.17 -0.10
N GLN A 711 22.08 -16.50 0.49
CA GLN A 711 23.12 -17.29 -0.18
C GLN A 711 22.58 -18.67 -0.57
N LYS A 712 21.90 -19.38 0.34
CA LYS A 712 21.29 -20.69 0.05
C LYS A 712 20.25 -20.62 -1.06
N TYR A 713 19.42 -19.57 -1.10
CA TYR A 713 18.44 -19.39 -2.18
C TYR A 713 19.13 -19.13 -3.53
N VAL A 714 20.22 -18.37 -3.55
CA VAL A 714 21.03 -18.19 -4.75
C VAL A 714 21.71 -19.49 -5.18
N GLN A 715 22.15 -20.35 -4.24
CA GLN A 715 22.76 -21.65 -4.53
C GLN A 715 21.83 -22.62 -5.27
N GLU A 716 20.52 -22.42 -5.26
CA GLU A 716 19.58 -23.25 -6.02
C GLU A 716 19.75 -23.10 -7.54
N TRP A 717 20.30 -21.97 -7.99
CA TRP A 717 20.41 -21.63 -9.41
C TRP A 717 21.85 -21.43 -9.89
N PHE A 718 22.79 -21.34 -8.95
CA PHE A 718 24.18 -20.97 -9.18
C PHE A 718 25.13 -21.86 -8.39
N SER A 719 26.39 -21.93 -8.85
CA SER A 719 27.43 -22.63 -8.09
C SER A 719 27.67 -21.96 -6.72
N PRO A 720 28.18 -22.70 -5.71
CA PRO A 720 28.48 -22.14 -4.40
C PRO A 720 29.36 -20.89 -4.45
N ARG A 721 30.35 -20.83 -5.36
CA ARG A 721 31.24 -19.67 -5.54
C ARG A 721 30.49 -18.41 -5.94
N ILE A 722 29.58 -18.53 -6.92
CA ILE A 722 28.77 -17.40 -7.39
C ILE A 722 27.79 -16.96 -6.29
N ALA A 723 27.18 -17.91 -5.60
CA ALA A 723 26.25 -17.58 -4.53
C ALA A 723 26.93 -16.85 -3.36
N VAL A 724 28.13 -17.28 -2.95
CA VAL A 724 28.96 -16.57 -1.96
C VAL A 724 29.23 -15.14 -2.44
N GLY A 725 29.69 -14.96 -3.68
CA GLY A 725 29.98 -13.63 -4.22
C GLY A 725 28.74 -12.72 -4.25
N VAL A 726 27.61 -13.22 -4.74
CA VAL A 726 26.35 -12.45 -4.81
C VAL A 726 25.85 -12.09 -3.42
N ALA A 727 25.78 -13.05 -2.48
CA ALA A 727 25.32 -12.79 -1.12
C ALA A 727 26.25 -11.81 -0.39
N SER A 728 27.56 -11.90 -0.61
CA SER A 728 28.55 -11.00 0.00
C SER A 728 28.47 -9.58 -0.56
N ALA A 729 28.19 -9.42 -1.86
CA ALA A 729 27.95 -8.12 -2.47
C ALA A 729 26.67 -7.48 -1.93
N ILE A 730 25.58 -8.26 -1.82
CA ILE A 730 24.31 -7.78 -1.24
C ILE A 730 24.49 -7.41 0.24
N PHE A 731 25.24 -8.23 1.00
CA PHE A 731 25.60 -7.94 2.39
C PHE A 731 26.34 -6.60 2.52
N ALA A 732 27.41 -6.40 1.73
CA ALA A 732 28.17 -5.15 1.77
C ALA A 732 27.26 -3.94 1.42
N LEU A 733 26.46 -4.04 0.36
CA LEU A 733 25.55 -2.96 -0.04
C LEU A 733 24.47 -2.64 1.01
N ALA A 734 24.08 -3.61 1.84
CA ALA A 734 23.12 -3.37 2.92
C ALA A 734 23.64 -2.42 4.00
N HIS A 735 24.96 -2.24 4.10
CA HIS A 735 25.61 -1.32 5.03
C HIS A 735 25.72 0.12 4.51
N LEU A 736 25.35 0.37 3.25
CA LEU A 736 25.41 1.71 2.64
C LEU A 736 24.75 2.82 3.49
N PRO A 737 23.58 2.60 4.14
CA PRO A 737 22.96 3.63 4.99
C PRO A 737 23.85 4.10 6.15
N ALA A 738 24.70 3.24 6.70
CA ALA A 738 25.58 3.59 7.82
C ALA A 738 26.71 4.57 7.43
N TYR A 739 26.99 4.70 6.13
CA TYR A 739 28.08 5.52 5.59
C TYR A 739 27.58 6.62 4.63
N PHE A 740 26.30 6.99 4.73
CA PHE A 740 25.67 7.94 3.80
C PHE A 740 26.36 9.33 3.78
N ASP A 741 26.88 9.76 4.92
CA ASP A 741 27.54 11.07 5.07
C ASP A 741 29.00 11.07 4.58
N SER A 742 29.59 9.89 4.40
CA SER A 742 30.98 9.75 3.95
C SER A 742 31.15 10.08 2.45
N ASN A 743 32.40 10.32 2.04
CA ASN A 743 32.73 10.50 0.63
C ASN A 743 32.72 9.14 -0.11
N LEU A 744 32.46 9.16 -1.43
CA LEU A 744 32.27 7.93 -2.21
C LEU A 744 33.51 7.00 -2.23
N PRO A 745 34.76 7.51 -2.37
CA PRO A 745 35.96 6.68 -2.22
C PRO A 745 36.06 5.95 -0.87
N SER A 746 35.83 6.66 0.24
CA SER A 746 35.81 6.08 1.60
C SER A 746 34.79 4.94 1.71
N VAL A 747 33.58 5.17 1.21
CA VAL A 747 32.52 4.15 1.18
C VAL A 747 32.95 2.94 0.35
N ALA A 748 33.50 3.16 -0.85
CA ALA A 748 33.91 2.08 -1.75
C ALA A 748 35.00 1.18 -1.14
N VAL A 749 36.01 1.78 -0.49
CA VAL A 749 37.07 1.04 0.23
C VAL A 749 36.47 0.21 1.36
N THR A 750 35.60 0.81 2.17
CA THR A 750 34.95 0.15 3.30
C THR A 750 34.05 -1.00 2.86
N LEU A 751 33.21 -0.80 1.85
CA LEU A 751 32.36 -1.86 1.29
C LEU A 751 33.17 -2.99 0.64
N SER A 752 34.33 -2.69 0.06
CA SER A 752 35.24 -3.70 -0.50
C SER A 752 35.82 -4.60 0.60
N LEU A 753 36.20 -4.03 1.74
CA LEU A 753 36.64 -4.79 2.91
C LEU A 753 35.51 -5.69 3.44
N LEU A 754 34.30 -5.14 3.63
CA LEU A 754 33.13 -5.90 4.05
C LEU A 754 32.80 -7.05 3.08
N PHE A 755 32.92 -6.81 1.77
CA PHE A 755 32.72 -7.83 0.75
C PHE A 755 33.70 -9.00 0.89
N VAL A 756 35.00 -8.73 1.05
CA VAL A 756 36.04 -9.78 1.16
C VAL A 756 35.83 -10.61 2.43
N ILE A 757 35.55 -9.97 3.56
CA ILE A 757 35.27 -10.67 4.82
C ILE A 757 33.98 -11.50 4.72
N SER A 758 32.92 -10.94 4.14
CA SER A 758 31.66 -11.67 3.93
C SER A 758 31.83 -12.87 3.01
N CYS A 759 32.74 -12.81 2.02
CA CYS A 759 33.09 -13.96 1.19
C CYS A 759 33.73 -15.09 2.01
N LEU A 760 34.64 -14.76 2.95
CA LEU A 760 35.24 -15.74 3.85
C LEU A 760 34.16 -16.46 4.67
N TRP A 761 33.24 -15.71 5.27
CA TRP A 761 32.12 -16.28 6.03
C TRP A 761 31.20 -17.13 5.16
N GLY A 762 30.90 -16.67 3.94
CA GLY A 762 30.15 -17.45 2.96
C GLY A 762 30.80 -18.78 2.61
N VAL A 763 32.14 -18.83 2.49
CA VAL A 763 32.89 -20.07 2.26
C VAL A 763 32.86 -20.98 3.49
N ILE A 764 32.99 -20.43 4.70
CA ILE A 764 32.87 -21.20 5.95
C ILE A 764 31.49 -21.85 6.01
N TYR A 765 30.41 -21.10 5.76
CA TYR A 765 29.04 -21.62 5.72
C TYR A 765 28.87 -22.76 4.70
N VAL A 766 29.44 -22.62 3.49
CA VAL A 766 29.39 -23.70 2.47
C VAL A 766 30.08 -24.97 2.96
N ARG A 767 31.17 -24.85 3.75
CA ARG A 767 31.92 -26.00 4.25
C ARG A 767 31.27 -26.67 5.46
N THR A 768 30.61 -25.89 6.31
CA THR A 768 30.04 -26.38 7.57
C THR A 768 28.57 -26.71 7.48
N ALA A 769 27.85 -26.15 6.49
CA ALA A 769 26.39 -26.21 6.38
C ALA A 769 25.71 -25.90 7.73
N SER A 770 26.22 -24.90 8.45
CA SER A 770 25.71 -24.49 9.75
C SER A 770 25.79 -22.98 9.91
N VAL A 771 24.62 -22.36 10.09
CA VAL A 771 24.48 -20.94 10.45
C VAL A 771 25.15 -20.68 11.78
N LEU A 772 24.98 -21.58 12.76
CA LEU A 772 25.54 -21.41 14.10
C LEU A 772 27.07 -21.26 14.06
N ILE A 773 27.77 -22.09 13.28
CA ILE A 773 29.23 -22.05 13.20
C ILE A 773 29.71 -20.73 12.61
N VAL A 774 29.12 -20.27 11.50
CA VAL A 774 29.52 -19.02 10.86
C VAL A 774 29.13 -17.80 11.71
N SER A 775 27.99 -17.84 12.41
CA SER A 775 27.59 -16.79 13.37
C SER A 775 28.56 -16.65 14.52
N VAL A 776 29.13 -17.74 15.04
CA VAL A 776 30.16 -17.67 16.08
C VAL A 776 31.44 -17.02 15.53
N VAL A 777 31.87 -17.38 14.31
CA VAL A 777 33.04 -16.76 13.67
C VAL A 777 32.84 -15.26 13.46
N HIS A 778 31.72 -14.88 12.83
CA HIS A 778 31.37 -13.49 12.58
C HIS A 778 31.22 -12.72 13.91
N GLY A 779 30.49 -13.26 14.87
CA GLY A 779 30.26 -12.62 16.16
C GLY A 779 31.56 -12.40 16.95
N LEU A 780 32.45 -13.39 16.99
CA LEU A 780 33.75 -13.26 17.65
C LEU A 780 34.64 -12.23 16.94
N TYR A 781 34.63 -12.20 15.60
CA TYR A 781 35.35 -11.19 14.83
C TYR A 781 34.85 -9.77 15.17
N ASN A 782 33.54 -9.52 15.14
CA ASN A 782 33.00 -8.20 15.49
C ASN A 782 33.26 -7.85 16.97
N ALA A 783 33.09 -8.81 17.88
CA ALA A 783 33.38 -8.63 19.29
C ALA A 783 34.83 -8.22 19.54
N LEU A 784 35.80 -8.82 18.82
CA LEU A 784 37.21 -8.45 18.91
C LEU A 784 37.46 -7.02 18.41
N LEU A 785 36.86 -6.62 17.29
CA LEU A 785 36.99 -5.25 16.78
C LEU A 785 36.42 -4.23 17.75
N VAL A 786 35.19 -4.45 18.23
CA VAL A 786 34.53 -3.56 19.19
C VAL A 786 35.31 -3.49 20.51
N SER A 787 35.84 -4.62 20.98
CA SER A 787 36.69 -4.65 22.18
C SER A 787 38.00 -3.88 21.97
N SER A 788 38.58 -3.94 20.76
CA SER A 788 39.77 -3.15 20.42
C SER A 788 39.47 -1.65 20.43
N SER A 789 38.35 -1.22 19.84
CA SER A 789 37.92 0.18 19.92
C SER A 789 37.71 0.62 21.37
N TYR A 790 37.05 -0.21 22.18
CA TYR A 790 36.87 0.07 23.61
C TYR A 790 38.19 0.31 24.33
N ILE A 791 39.18 -0.59 24.14
CA ILE A 791 40.50 -0.45 24.75
C ILE A 791 41.15 0.88 24.32
N MET A 792 41.14 1.18 23.02
CA MET A 792 41.72 2.42 22.48
C MET A 792 41.05 3.69 23.01
N THR A 793 39.75 3.65 23.31
CA THR A 793 39.04 4.81 23.88
C THR A 793 39.34 5.03 25.36
N VAL A 794 39.65 3.97 26.12
CA VAL A 794 39.87 4.07 27.59
C VAL A 794 41.34 4.13 28.01
N THR A 795 42.28 3.88 27.09
CA THR A 795 43.74 4.01 27.30
C THR A 795 44.26 5.28 26.67
#